data_AF-A0A4S4DYD7-F1
#
_entry.id   AF-A0A4S4DYD7-F1
#
_cell.length_a   1.000
_cell.length_b   1.000
_cell.length_c   1.000
_cell.angle_alpha   90.00
_cell.angle_beta   90.00
_cell.angle_gamma   90.00
#
_symmetry.space_group_name_H-M   'P 1'
#
loop_
_entity.id
_entity.type
_entity.pdbx_description
1 polymer ?
#
loop_
_entity_poly.entity_id
_entity_poly.type
_entity_poly.pdbx_seq_one_letter_code
_entity_poly.pdbx_strand_id
1 'polypeptide(L)'
;MGYKAPSELYLFNPQWGCLLEVFNGFPLIDENFYGTNIVLYNNELKQLGVVVDFEEAAKAFSRVFKQQAEKSSINKDNVLSFLACCRKLNGTAFKFPDDLKKCIREVKWLRTRLGDYRVLSDCILFGPEWEYISPITLLPFIDDSDNYYGKGIHEYKKELKRMRVVLDFKDGYKFVAAGIYLPSDPSNITLTNVYALLECVRNLLQQKNDPLPDPFLKKISKEWLKTSAGYMSPEECLLFDSNWSKFLQPEDGPFIDEEFYGPKITSYSKELNAIKVTVDVRNGCSLLGRYLNSHSNFATIVRIYSYLREFNWVQNSGDTRKMWIPNGSDDGEWVKPEECVLYDKDGLFGLQLKVLENYYDSKLLRFFSNALEVKSHPSLDDFCKLWKVWECSGKRLSHRECCAFWKFIMVHWSSKTEKTVAENLLKLPVFSGSDEILLVDKRDAFIADDLQLKDLFEQSSSNPLFVWYPQPSLPSLPRFMLLEIYSKIGVRNISESVLKEVFTMDGDGLEQVNPSEILIGKGLVKLILGFLAGFSLKMEEEKRHEAVRSLLDLTVIETNEPITIGYSLSLSSGERLKKEVKPMIRWERESKKLFTVKMDRSGGHRSIIEYATCFSEAISEGLLWKKEDHIRELAELIKLGFVLEFNEEAIEFLMKIKNLQLFLEDDRFISSAFPSDD
;
A
#
# COMPACT_ATOMS: atom_id res chain seq x y z
N MET A 1 22.19 71.76 51.89
CA MET A 1 23.28 70.77 51.85
C MET A 1 24.52 71.19 52.66
N GLY A 2 24.40 72.04 53.70
CA GLY A 2 25.58 72.50 54.45
C GLY A 2 26.56 73.33 53.60
N TYR A 3 27.73 73.64 54.17
CA TYR A 3 28.80 74.38 53.48
C TYR A 3 29.55 73.48 52.49
N LYS A 4 29.83 74.00 51.28
CA LYS A 4 30.50 73.30 50.18
C LYS A 4 31.62 74.15 49.57
N ALA A 5 32.61 73.50 48.96
CA ALA A 5 33.66 74.20 48.23
C ALA A 5 33.07 74.90 46.98
N PRO A 6 33.59 76.07 46.56
CA PRO A 6 33.09 76.77 45.38
C PRO A 6 33.02 75.92 44.12
N SER A 7 33.99 75.03 43.89
CA SER A 7 34.04 74.10 42.75
C SER A 7 32.95 73.02 42.75
N GLU A 8 32.25 72.83 43.87
CA GLU A 8 31.11 71.93 43.98
C GLU A 8 29.77 72.65 43.79
N LEU A 9 29.74 73.99 43.87
CA LEU A 9 28.53 74.79 43.87
C LEU A 9 28.05 75.14 42.45
N TYR A 10 26.73 75.26 42.33
CA TYR A 10 26.05 75.66 41.10
C TYR A 10 25.25 76.95 41.34
N LEU A 11 25.34 77.91 40.41
CA LEU A 11 24.48 79.08 40.43
C LEU A 11 23.18 78.74 39.68
N PHE A 12 22.03 78.93 40.33
CA PHE A 12 20.74 78.67 39.69
C PHE A 12 20.47 79.68 38.58
N ASN A 13 20.04 79.21 37.41
CA ASN A 13 19.64 80.07 36.31
C ASN A 13 18.18 79.78 35.92
N PRO A 14 17.27 80.78 35.90
CA PRO A 14 15.87 80.54 35.60
C PRO A 14 15.58 79.91 34.22
N GLN A 15 16.49 80.07 33.25
CA GLN A 15 16.30 79.56 31.88
C GLN A 15 16.63 78.08 31.76
N TRP A 16 17.72 77.60 32.38
CA TRP A 16 18.20 76.22 32.24
C TRP A 16 18.43 75.45 33.55
N GLY A 17 18.29 76.12 34.70
CA GLY A 17 18.46 75.57 36.04
C GLY A 17 17.51 74.42 36.37
N CYS A 18 16.43 74.25 35.60
CA CYS A 18 15.57 73.06 35.68
C CYS A 18 16.33 71.74 35.53
N LEU A 19 17.49 71.76 34.86
CA LEU A 19 18.33 70.57 34.67
C LEU A 19 18.96 70.12 35.98
N LEU A 20 19.31 71.07 36.85
CA LEU A 20 19.90 70.81 38.16
C LEU A 20 18.85 70.38 39.18
N GLU A 21 17.58 70.73 38.97
CA GLU A 21 16.46 70.33 39.83
C GLU A 21 16.03 68.87 39.63
N VAL A 22 16.41 68.25 38.51
CA VAL A 22 16.04 66.85 38.20
C VAL A 22 16.55 65.89 39.26
N PHE A 23 17.73 66.13 39.84
CA PHE A 23 18.29 65.31 40.92
C PHE A 23 18.63 66.18 42.13
N ASN A 24 18.37 65.67 43.33
CA ASN A 24 18.77 66.30 44.59
C ASN A 24 20.28 66.20 44.87
N GLY A 25 21.13 66.24 43.83
CA GLY A 25 22.57 66.00 43.91
C GLY A 25 23.43 67.23 43.57
N PHE A 26 22.82 68.35 43.18
CA PHE A 26 23.54 69.58 42.82
C PHE A 26 23.37 70.61 43.94
N PRO A 27 24.44 70.99 44.67
CA PRO A 27 24.34 72.01 45.70
C PRO A 27 24.25 73.39 45.05
N LEU A 28 23.05 73.95 45.07
CA LEU A 28 22.77 75.30 44.59
C LEU A 28 23.24 76.34 45.61
N ILE A 29 23.71 77.50 45.13
CA ILE A 29 23.93 78.68 45.97
C ILE A 29 22.60 79.11 46.60
N ASP A 30 22.59 79.30 47.92
CA ASP A 30 21.41 79.71 48.67
C ASP A 30 21.20 81.23 48.54
N GLU A 31 20.39 81.63 47.56
CA GLU A 31 20.03 83.03 47.33
C GLU A 31 19.25 83.65 48.51
N ASN A 32 18.57 82.85 49.35
CA ASN A 32 17.89 83.38 50.54
C ASN A 32 18.88 83.78 51.62
N PHE A 33 20.00 83.05 51.72
CA PHE A 33 21.06 83.36 52.68
C PHE A 33 21.98 84.48 52.19
N TYR A 34 22.44 84.41 50.93
CA TYR A 34 23.40 85.36 50.37
C TYR A 34 22.76 86.61 49.74
N GLY A 35 21.43 86.62 49.59
CA GLY A 35 20.67 87.66 48.92
C GLY A 35 20.73 87.54 47.39
N THR A 36 19.66 87.97 46.72
CA THR A 36 19.49 87.87 45.25
C THR A 36 20.59 88.59 44.45
N ASN A 37 21.28 89.55 45.07
CA ASN A 37 22.40 90.26 44.46
C ASN A 37 23.61 89.35 44.17
N ILE A 38 23.70 88.16 44.79
CA ILE A 38 24.78 87.21 44.52
C ILE A 38 24.87 86.81 43.04
N VAL A 39 23.73 86.78 42.34
CA VAL A 39 23.64 86.46 40.91
C VAL A 39 24.36 87.50 40.03
N LEU A 40 24.54 88.73 40.52
CA LEU A 40 25.26 89.79 39.81
C LEU A 40 26.78 89.53 39.73
N TYR A 41 27.32 88.72 40.65
CA TYR A 41 28.75 88.39 40.74
C TYR A 41 29.11 87.12 39.93
N ASN A 42 28.43 86.90 38.81
CA ASN A 42 28.56 85.67 38.01
C ASN A 42 30.01 85.41 37.57
N ASN A 43 30.72 86.44 37.11
CA ASN A 43 32.12 86.31 36.66
C ASN A 43 33.07 85.96 37.81
N GLU A 44 32.87 86.59 38.97
CA GLU A 44 33.65 86.36 40.17
C GLU A 44 33.40 84.94 40.71
N LEU A 45 32.14 84.51 40.78
CA LEU A 45 31.77 83.15 41.18
C LEU A 45 32.38 82.11 40.23
N LYS A 46 32.37 82.37 38.92
CA LYS A 46 33.03 81.52 37.93
C LYS A 46 34.54 81.41 38.16
N GLN A 47 35.23 82.52 38.45
CA GLN A 47 36.66 82.53 38.75
C GLN A 47 37.00 81.74 40.03
N LEU A 48 36.09 81.76 41.01
CA LEU A 48 36.20 80.95 42.23
C LEU A 48 35.92 79.46 41.99
N GLY A 49 35.40 79.09 40.82
CA GLY A 49 35.14 77.71 40.41
C GLY A 49 33.66 77.29 40.48
N VAL A 50 32.74 78.20 40.83
CA VAL A 50 31.30 77.91 40.82
C VAL A 50 30.83 77.63 39.40
N VAL A 51 30.01 76.59 39.24
CA VAL A 51 29.41 76.24 37.95
C VAL A 51 28.27 77.21 37.65
N VAL A 52 28.54 78.17 36.77
CA VAL A 52 27.59 79.22 36.35
C VAL A 52 27.11 79.07 34.91
N ASP A 53 27.78 78.25 34.10
CA ASP A 53 27.48 78.06 32.68
C ASP A 53 26.70 76.77 32.43
N PHE A 54 25.78 76.81 31.47
CA PHE A 54 24.96 75.66 31.08
C PHE A 54 25.79 74.46 30.61
N GLU A 55 26.89 74.68 29.88
CA GLU A 55 27.69 73.58 29.33
C GLU A 55 28.35 72.75 30.43
N GLU A 56 28.95 73.41 31.41
CA GLU A 56 29.58 72.76 32.57
C GLU A 56 28.52 72.11 33.48
N ALA A 57 27.38 72.77 33.69
CA ALA A 57 26.25 72.19 34.38
C ALA A 57 25.72 70.92 33.68
N ALA A 58 25.63 70.92 32.35
CA ALA A 58 25.18 69.78 31.56
C ALA A 58 26.19 68.62 31.55
N LYS A 59 27.51 68.90 31.57
CA LYS A 59 28.56 67.88 31.74
C LYS A 59 28.46 67.22 33.12
N ALA A 60 28.33 68.01 34.18
CA ALA A 60 28.12 67.49 35.53
C ALA A 60 26.82 66.68 35.64
N PHE A 61 25.75 67.16 35.02
CA PHE A 61 24.48 66.45 34.92
C PHE A 61 24.63 65.10 34.23
N SER A 62 25.33 65.05 33.09
CA SER A 62 25.58 63.80 32.36
C SER A 62 26.25 62.73 33.25
N ARG A 63 27.24 63.13 34.06
CA ARG A 63 27.91 62.23 35.02
C ARG A 63 26.95 61.70 36.09
N VAL A 64 26.17 62.59 36.70
CA VAL A 64 25.19 62.20 37.73
C VAL A 64 24.11 61.31 37.12
N PHE A 65 23.55 61.69 35.97
CA PHE A 65 22.53 60.93 35.25
C PHE A 65 23.00 59.50 34.97
N LYS A 66 24.23 59.35 34.44
CA LYS A 66 24.82 58.03 34.19
C LYS A 66 24.95 57.19 35.46
N GLN A 67 25.46 57.78 36.55
CA GLN A 67 25.57 57.09 37.84
C GLN A 67 24.22 56.67 38.41
N GLN A 68 23.20 57.53 38.30
CA GLN A 68 21.85 57.22 38.78
C GLN A 68 21.20 56.10 37.95
N ALA A 69 21.43 56.10 36.64
CA ALA A 69 20.94 55.03 35.77
C ALA A 69 21.63 53.69 36.03
N GLU A 70 22.95 53.67 36.23
CA GLU A 70 23.71 52.46 36.59
C GLU A 70 23.19 51.83 37.89
N LYS A 71 22.75 52.66 38.84
CA LYS A 71 22.13 52.23 40.10
C LYS A 71 20.62 51.99 40.00
N SER A 72 20.01 52.10 38.81
CA SER A 72 18.56 52.04 38.62
C SER A 72 17.77 52.96 39.57
N SER A 73 18.34 54.12 39.91
CA SER A 73 17.84 55.07 40.92
C SER A 73 17.11 56.27 40.31
N ILE A 74 16.96 56.31 38.98
CA ILE A 74 16.15 57.33 38.29
C ILE A 74 14.67 56.96 38.47
N ASN A 75 14.00 57.65 39.38
CA ASN A 75 12.61 57.42 39.72
C ASN A 75 11.64 58.22 38.82
N LYS A 76 10.34 58.08 39.09
CA LYS A 76 9.26 58.78 38.40
C LYS A 76 9.49 60.30 38.34
N ASP A 77 9.75 60.92 39.48
CA ASP A 77 9.87 62.38 39.58
C ASP A 77 11.09 62.88 38.82
N ASN A 78 12.20 62.14 38.84
CA ASN A 78 13.37 62.47 38.04
C ASN A 78 13.05 62.44 36.54
N VAL A 79 12.36 61.40 36.06
CA VAL A 79 11.97 61.29 34.64
C VAL A 79 11.03 62.41 34.23
N LEU A 80 9.97 62.66 34.99
CA LEU A 80 8.99 63.71 34.67
C LEU A 80 9.63 65.10 34.74
N SER A 81 10.46 65.37 35.76
CA SER A 81 11.22 66.63 35.87
C SER A 81 12.18 66.82 34.70
N PHE A 82 12.86 65.75 34.29
CA PHE A 82 13.76 65.81 33.14
C PHE A 82 13.01 66.09 31.82
N LEU A 83 11.87 65.44 31.60
CA LEU A 83 11.02 65.68 30.42
C LEU A 83 10.43 67.10 30.44
N ALA A 84 10.02 67.61 31.61
CA ALA A 84 9.59 68.99 31.80
C ALA A 84 10.71 69.99 31.50
N CYS A 85 11.94 69.69 31.94
CA CYS A 85 13.09 70.52 31.60
C CYS A 85 13.40 70.48 30.10
N CYS A 86 13.32 69.31 29.46
CA CYS A 86 13.45 69.19 28.00
C CYS A 86 12.42 70.03 27.24
N ARG A 87 11.17 70.07 27.73
CA ARG A 87 10.12 70.94 27.20
C ARG A 87 10.46 72.41 27.36
N LYS A 88 10.90 72.83 28.54
CA LYS A 88 11.27 74.21 28.87
C LYS A 88 12.45 74.71 28.03
N LEU A 89 13.45 73.86 27.83
CA LEU A 89 14.62 74.17 27.01
C LEU A 89 14.33 74.17 25.50
N ASN A 90 13.22 73.55 25.08
CA ASN A 90 12.87 73.47 23.68
C ASN A 90 12.56 74.86 23.10
N GLY A 91 13.24 75.23 22.01
CA GLY A 91 13.09 76.55 21.37
C GLY A 91 13.95 77.66 21.97
N THR A 92 14.70 77.37 23.04
CA THR A 92 15.69 78.31 23.60
C THR A 92 17.05 78.19 22.91
N ALA A 93 17.98 79.09 23.22
CA ALA A 93 19.36 79.01 22.76
C ALA A 93 20.17 77.85 23.40
N PHE A 94 19.69 77.29 24.51
CA PHE A 94 20.40 76.24 25.26
C PHE A 94 20.14 74.87 24.66
N LYS A 95 21.16 74.31 24.00
CA LYS A 95 21.13 72.97 23.41
C LYS A 95 22.01 72.04 24.21
N PHE A 96 21.51 70.85 24.54
CA PHE A 96 22.33 69.84 25.23
C PHE A 96 23.65 69.59 24.48
N PRO A 97 24.79 69.59 25.19
CA PRO A 97 26.08 69.17 24.63
C PRO A 97 25.98 67.74 24.09
N ASP A 98 26.82 67.40 23.11
CA ASP A 98 26.74 66.09 22.45
C ASP A 98 27.03 64.93 23.41
N ASP A 99 27.90 65.13 24.39
CA ASP A 99 28.16 64.15 25.46
C ASP A 99 26.90 63.82 26.27
N LEU A 100 26.09 64.84 26.60
CA LEU A 100 24.83 64.62 27.31
C LEU A 100 23.80 63.94 26.41
N LYS A 101 23.67 64.37 25.14
CA LYS A 101 22.78 63.69 24.17
C LYS A 101 23.14 62.23 24.00
N LYS A 102 24.44 61.92 23.92
CA LYS A 102 24.97 60.57 23.81
C LYS A 102 24.66 59.76 25.09
N CYS A 103 24.95 60.32 26.26
CA CYS A 103 24.64 59.72 27.56
C CYS A 103 23.16 59.34 27.66
N ILE A 104 22.25 60.27 27.38
CA ILE A 104 20.79 60.04 27.44
C ILE A 104 20.35 58.90 26.49
N ARG A 105 20.98 58.79 25.31
CA ARG A 105 20.62 57.80 24.28
C ARG A 105 21.18 56.41 24.55
N GLU A 106 22.36 56.30 25.15
CA GLU A 106 23.07 55.04 25.33
C GLU A 106 22.82 54.39 26.69
N VAL A 107 22.42 55.19 27.68
CA VAL A 107 22.18 54.71 29.03
C VAL A 107 20.74 54.17 29.15
N LYS A 108 20.58 53.09 29.92
CA LYS A 108 19.28 52.48 30.20
C LYS A 108 18.65 53.16 31.41
N TRP A 109 17.60 53.96 31.19
CA TRP A 109 17.01 54.77 32.26
C TRP A 109 15.48 54.87 32.23
N LEU A 110 14.82 54.50 31.13
CA LEU A 110 13.36 54.39 31.10
C LEU A 110 12.94 52.98 31.48
N ARG A 111 12.06 52.88 32.48
CA ARG A 111 11.46 51.61 32.88
C ARG A 111 10.34 51.21 31.92
N THR A 112 10.30 49.94 31.57
CA THR A 112 9.22 49.37 30.78
C THR A 112 8.29 48.51 31.64
N ARG A 113 7.10 48.20 31.13
CA ARG A 113 6.14 47.28 31.74
C ARG A 113 6.69 45.85 31.89
N LEU A 114 7.79 45.52 31.22
CA LEU A 114 8.52 44.25 31.39
C LEU A 114 9.40 44.24 32.66
N GLY A 115 9.46 45.36 33.40
CA GLY A 115 10.21 45.50 34.65
C GLY A 115 11.69 45.83 34.45
N ASP A 116 12.16 45.99 33.21
CA ASP A 116 13.53 46.35 32.87
C ASP A 116 13.68 47.85 32.57
N TYR A 117 14.92 48.34 32.67
CA TYR A 117 15.30 49.67 32.20
C TYR A 117 15.93 49.56 30.81
N ARG A 118 15.51 50.42 29.88
CA ARG A 118 15.97 50.42 28.49
C ARG A 118 16.44 51.79 28.03
N VAL A 119 17.18 51.78 26.92
CA VAL A 119 17.50 52.98 26.15
C VAL A 119 16.24 53.48 25.44
N LEU A 120 16.20 54.77 25.14
CA LEU A 120 15.02 55.42 24.55
C LEU A 120 14.58 54.81 23.23
N SER A 121 15.53 54.44 22.36
CA SER A 121 15.22 53.83 21.07
C SER A 121 14.59 52.45 21.18
N ASP A 122 14.70 51.81 22.34
CA ASP A 122 14.19 50.46 22.62
C ASP A 122 12.92 50.49 23.47
N CYS A 123 12.30 51.66 23.61
CA CYS A 123 11.06 51.88 24.34
C CYS A 123 9.90 52.23 23.39
N ILE A 124 8.71 51.78 23.74
CA ILE A 124 7.47 52.11 23.03
C ILE A 124 6.55 52.87 23.99
N LEU A 125 6.01 54.01 23.57
CA LEU A 125 4.92 54.62 24.32
C LEU A 125 3.62 53.95 23.89
N PHE A 126 2.94 53.29 24.84
CA PHE A 126 1.68 52.60 24.56
C PHE A 126 0.63 53.56 24.00
N GLY A 127 -0.15 53.10 23.02
CA GLY A 127 -1.24 53.87 22.41
C GLY A 127 -2.33 52.95 21.88
N PRO A 128 -3.49 53.49 21.45
CA PRO A 128 -4.63 52.67 21.03
C PRO A 128 -4.31 51.67 19.91
N GLU A 129 -3.43 52.03 18.96
CA GLU A 129 -3.02 51.15 17.87
C GLU A 129 -2.30 49.87 18.35
N TRP A 130 -1.71 49.91 19.54
CA TRP A 130 -0.97 48.79 20.13
C TRP A 130 -1.88 47.81 20.88
N GLU A 131 -3.13 48.20 21.17
CA GLU A 131 -4.07 47.43 21.98
C GLU A 131 -4.28 46.02 21.39
N TYR A 132 -4.45 45.94 20.07
CA TYR A 132 -4.71 44.67 19.40
C TYR A 132 -3.48 43.78 19.22
N ILE A 133 -2.25 44.30 19.21
CA ILE A 133 -1.06 43.45 19.11
C ILE A 133 -0.53 43.04 20.49
N SER A 134 -0.80 43.84 21.52
CA SER A 134 -0.23 43.66 22.86
C SER A 134 -0.52 42.30 23.52
N PRO A 135 -1.68 41.65 23.34
CA PRO A 135 -1.96 40.35 23.98
C PRO A 135 -1.11 39.21 23.41
N ILE A 136 -0.60 39.38 22.19
CA ILE A 136 0.19 38.36 21.47
C ILE A 136 1.67 38.74 21.34
N THR A 137 2.13 39.76 22.08
CA THR A 137 3.51 40.24 22.04
C THR A 137 4.02 40.66 23.42
N LEU A 138 5.33 40.52 23.63
CA LEU A 138 6.06 41.06 24.76
C LEU A 138 6.86 42.28 24.29
N LEU A 139 6.22 43.45 24.35
CA LEU A 139 6.78 44.70 23.86
C LEU A 139 7.28 45.58 25.02
N PRO A 140 8.37 46.35 24.82
CA PRO A 140 8.94 47.23 25.84
C PRO A 140 8.15 48.54 25.96
N PHE A 141 6.87 48.43 26.34
CA PHE A 141 6.06 49.60 26.61
C PHE A 141 6.58 50.35 27.83
N ILE A 142 6.73 51.67 27.75
CA ILE A 142 7.03 52.53 28.91
C ILE A 142 6.00 52.24 30.01
N ASP A 143 6.47 52.09 31.25
CA ASP A 143 5.62 51.76 32.39
C ASP A 143 4.76 52.97 32.82
N ASP A 144 3.69 53.20 32.05
CA ASP A 144 2.67 54.22 32.28
C ASP A 144 1.57 53.75 33.23
N SER A 145 1.80 52.66 33.99
CA SER A 145 0.90 52.24 35.07
C SER A 145 0.95 53.26 36.21
N ASP A 146 -0.14 53.36 36.98
CA ASP A 146 -0.22 54.29 38.11
C ASP A 146 0.82 54.00 39.20
N ASN A 147 1.32 52.75 39.24
CA ASN A 147 2.38 52.30 40.15
C ASN A 147 3.78 52.83 39.76
N TYR A 148 3.96 53.37 38.54
CA TYR A 148 5.23 53.94 38.10
C TYR A 148 5.03 55.31 37.46
N TYR A 149 5.23 55.49 36.15
CA TYR A 149 5.18 56.84 35.55
C TYR A 149 3.77 57.43 35.54
N GLY A 150 2.72 56.60 35.57
CA GLY A 150 1.33 57.01 35.47
C GLY A 150 1.00 57.68 34.13
N LYS A 151 -0.25 58.12 33.97
CA LYS A 151 -0.72 58.69 32.70
C LYS A 151 -0.10 60.05 32.33
N GLY A 152 0.53 60.75 33.27
CA GLY A 152 1.23 62.01 33.01
C GLY A 152 2.39 61.89 32.00
N ILE A 153 2.98 60.70 31.85
CA ILE A 153 4.04 60.46 30.84
C ILE A 153 3.55 60.72 29.40
N HIS A 154 2.24 60.55 29.14
CA HIS A 154 1.63 60.78 27.84
C HIS A 154 1.54 62.25 27.45
N GLU A 155 1.68 63.17 28.40
CA GLU A 155 1.76 64.60 28.11
C GLU A 155 3.06 64.94 27.37
N TYR A 156 4.10 64.12 27.52
CA TYR A 156 5.45 64.34 26.97
C TYR A 156 5.72 63.61 25.64
N LYS A 157 4.66 63.31 24.87
CA LYS A 157 4.77 62.62 23.56
C LYS A 157 5.76 63.27 22.60
N LYS A 158 5.78 64.61 22.52
CA LYS A 158 6.67 65.35 21.61
C LYS A 158 8.13 65.17 22.00
N GLU A 159 8.42 65.25 23.30
CA GLU A 159 9.75 65.10 23.87
C GLU A 159 10.25 63.65 23.69
N LEU A 160 9.42 62.66 24.02
CA LEU A 160 9.73 61.24 23.85
C LEU A 160 9.98 60.88 22.38
N LYS A 161 9.15 61.37 21.44
CA LYS A 161 9.35 61.16 19.99
C LYS A 161 10.67 61.76 19.51
N ARG A 162 11.02 62.98 19.96
CA ARG A 162 12.32 63.61 19.64
C ARG A 162 13.51 62.80 20.15
N MET A 163 13.30 62.10 21.26
CA MET A 163 14.27 61.18 21.87
C MET A 163 14.31 59.78 21.23
N ARG A 164 13.56 59.55 20.13
CA ARG A 164 13.46 58.29 19.37
C ARG A 164 12.69 57.16 20.08
N VAL A 165 11.88 57.47 21.08
CA VAL A 165 10.87 56.51 21.56
C VAL A 165 9.89 56.24 20.41
N VAL A 166 9.48 54.97 20.25
CA VAL A 166 8.48 54.59 19.25
C VAL A 166 7.10 54.94 19.77
N LEU A 167 6.34 55.71 18.99
CA LEU A 167 4.96 56.09 19.32
C LEU A 167 3.96 55.45 18.35
N ASP A 168 4.26 55.54 17.06
CA ASP A 168 3.35 55.13 16.00
C ASP A 168 3.54 53.63 15.70
N PHE A 169 2.45 52.86 15.52
CA PHE A 169 2.53 51.41 15.28
C PHE A 169 3.36 51.07 14.05
N LYS A 170 3.20 51.88 13.00
CA LYS A 170 3.95 51.77 11.74
C LYS A 170 5.47 51.87 11.90
N ASP A 171 5.99 52.41 13.01
CA ASP A 171 7.43 52.55 13.23
C ASP A 171 7.99 51.41 14.10
N GLY A 172 7.13 50.57 14.69
CA GLY A 172 7.53 49.55 15.65
C GLY A 172 7.20 48.11 15.26
N TYR A 173 6.89 47.81 14.00
CA TYR A 173 6.77 46.43 13.49
C TYR A 173 8.03 45.58 13.77
N LYS A 174 9.23 46.19 13.88
CA LYS A 174 10.47 45.48 14.27
C LYS A 174 10.40 44.94 15.70
N PHE A 175 9.77 45.71 16.60
CA PHE A 175 9.55 45.26 17.97
C PHE A 175 8.54 44.12 18.02
N VAL A 176 7.47 44.18 17.21
CA VAL A 176 6.50 43.08 17.08
C VAL A 176 7.19 41.81 16.59
N ALA A 177 7.99 41.89 15.52
CA ALA A 177 8.70 40.73 14.99
C ALA A 177 9.66 40.09 16.03
N ALA A 178 10.37 40.91 16.81
CA ALA A 178 11.27 40.42 17.85
C ALA A 178 10.52 39.92 19.10
N GLY A 179 9.44 40.60 19.47
CA GLY A 179 8.67 40.42 20.70
C GLY A 179 7.45 39.52 20.57
N ILE A 180 7.17 38.93 19.40
CA ILE A 180 6.03 38.02 19.22
C ILE A 180 6.06 36.91 20.28
N TYR A 181 4.92 36.73 20.95
CA TYR A 181 4.74 35.77 22.03
C TYR A 181 3.27 35.35 22.07
N LEU A 182 2.97 34.27 21.35
CA LEU A 182 1.62 33.73 21.29
C LEU A 182 1.25 33.04 22.61
N PRO A 183 0.04 33.31 23.16
CA PRO A 183 -0.50 32.58 24.29
C PRO A 183 -0.47 31.06 24.08
N SER A 184 -0.34 30.30 25.18
CA SER A 184 -0.35 28.83 25.10
C SER A 184 -1.70 28.27 24.67
N ASP A 185 -2.79 28.92 25.08
CA ASP A 185 -4.14 28.58 24.65
C ASP A 185 -4.57 29.52 23.51
N PRO A 186 -4.74 29.01 22.28
CA PRO A 186 -5.02 29.82 21.11
C PRO A 186 -6.42 30.46 21.12
N SER A 187 -7.34 29.99 21.97
CA SER A 187 -8.67 30.62 22.12
C SER A 187 -8.59 32.04 22.68
N ASN A 188 -7.48 32.41 23.33
CA ASN A 188 -7.21 33.78 23.80
C ASN A 188 -6.77 34.73 22.68
N ILE A 189 -6.54 34.22 21.47
CA ILE A 189 -6.16 35.02 20.31
C ILE A 189 -7.43 35.39 19.54
N THR A 190 -7.80 36.66 19.59
CA THR A 190 -9.00 37.17 18.91
C THR A 190 -8.74 37.44 17.43
N LEU A 191 -9.81 37.56 16.64
CA LEU A 191 -9.70 37.98 15.23
C LEU A 191 -8.98 39.34 15.07
N THR A 192 -9.14 40.27 16.03
CA THR A 192 -8.47 41.58 15.97
C THR A 192 -6.96 41.45 16.23
N ASN A 193 -6.54 40.52 17.09
CA ASN A 193 -5.12 40.21 17.27
C ASN A 193 -4.51 39.67 15.97
N VAL A 194 -5.20 38.75 15.30
CA VAL A 194 -4.74 38.18 14.01
C VAL A 194 -4.62 39.26 12.94
N TYR A 195 -5.62 40.14 12.79
CA TYR A 195 -5.53 41.23 11.83
C TYR A 195 -4.40 42.21 12.13
N ALA A 196 -4.16 42.53 13.40
CA ALA A 196 -3.02 43.37 13.78
C ALA A 196 -1.68 42.71 13.42
N LEU A 197 -1.57 41.39 13.60
CA LEU A 197 -0.38 40.63 13.20
C LEU A 197 -0.19 40.62 11.67
N LEU A 198 -1.27 40.41 10.91
CA LEU A 198 -1.21 40.41 9.44
C LEU A 198 -0.87 41.80 8.89
N GLU A 199 -1.39 42.88 9.48
CA GLU A 199 -0.95 44.24 9.15
C GLU A 199 0.53 44.48 9.48
N CYS A 200 1.03 43.90 10.58
CA CYS A 200 2.46 43.95 10.87
C CYS A 200 3.28 43.20 9.81
N VAL A 201 2.83 42.02 9.36
CA VAL A 201 3.47 41.24 8.29
C VAL A 201 3.46 42.03 6.97
N ARG A 202 2.33 42.63 6.59
CA ARG A 202 2.21 43.51 5.42
C ARG A 202 3.27 44.60 5.42
N ASN A 203 3.42 45.30 6.54
CA ASN A 203 4.40 46.38 6.69
C ASN A 203 5.84 45.86 6.64
N LEU A 204 6.12 44.71 7.25
CA LEU A 204 7.44 44.06 7.19
C LEU A 204 7.84 43.70 5.76
N LEU A 205 6.90 43.17 4.97
CA LEU A 205 7.13 42.80 3.58
C LEU A 205 7.39 44.03 2.69
N GLN A 206 6.67 45.13 2.90
CA GLN A 206 6.84 46.37 2.12
C GLN A 206 8.18 47.07 2.37
N GLN A 207 8.75 46.94 3.58
CA GLN A 207 9.95 47.66 4.01
C GLN A 207 11.25 47.08 3.44
N LYS A 208 11.32 45.76 3.29
CA LYS A 208 12.61 45.08 3.11
C LYS A 208 12.88 44.48 1.73
N ASN A 209 11.87 44.29 0.88
CA ASN A 209 11.99 43.40 -0.30
C ASN A 209 12.57 41.99 0.02
N ASP A 210 12.70 41.65 1.31
CA ASP A 210 13.32 40.45 1.84
C ASP A 210 12.26 39.60 2.55
N PRO A 211 12.47 38.28 2.66
CA PRO A 211 11.59 37.39 3.41
C PRO A 211 11.50 37.76 4.91
N LEU A 212 10.44 37.28 5.56
CA LEU A 212 10.24 37.44 7.00
C LEU A 212 11.39 36.77 7.78
N PRO A 213 11.83 37.32 8.92
CA PRO A 213 12.93 36.74 9.69
C PRO A 213 12.61 35.32 10.20
N ASP A 214 13.53 34.37 10.04
CA ASP A 214 13.36 33.00 10.54
C ASP A 214 12.99 32.91 12.03
N PRO A 215 13.57 33.71 12.95
CA PRO A 215 13.18 33.69 14.35
C PRO A 215 11.72 34.10 14.58
N PHE A 216 11.17 34.98 13.73
CA PHE A 216 9.77 35.36 13.78
C PHE A 216 8.89 34.21 13.28
N LEU A 217 9.21 33.63 12.12
CA LEU A 217 8.49 32.49 11.55
C LEU A 217 8.43 31.30 12.52
N LYS A 218 9.53 30.98 13.19
CA LYS A 218 9.60 29.92 14.19
C LYS A 218 8.72 30.17 15.42
N LYS A 219 8.50 31.43 15.80
CA LYS A 219 7.64 31.76 16.95
C LYS A 219 6.15 31.70 16.60
N ILE A 220 5.80 31.97 15.33
CA ILE A 220 4.42 31.91 14.84
C ILE A 220 4.04 30.56 14.24
N SER A 221 4.95 29.59 14.17
CA SER A 221 4.66 28.23 13.69
C SER A 221 3.89 27.36 14.70
N LYS A 222 3.36 27.96 15.77
CA LYS A 222 2.49 27.28 16.75
C LYS A 222 1.07 27.16 16.19
N GLU A 223 0.24 26.37 16.83
CA GLU A 223 -1.20 26.29 16.53
C GLU A 223 -1.91 27.53 17.07
N TRP A 224 -2.45 28.38 16.18
CA TRP A 224 -3.17 29.59 16.57
C TRP A 224 -4.16 30.11 15.52
N LEU A 225 -4.06 29.68 14.26
CA LEU A 225 -5.03 30.05 13.24
C LEU A 225 -6.23 29.14 13.36
N LYS A 226 -7.42 29.74 13.48
CA LYS A 226 -8.67 28.99 13.53
C LYS A 226 -9.04 28.50 12.13
N THR A 227 -9.34 27.22 12.02
CA THR A 227 -9.78 26.55 10.80
C THR A 227 -11.07 25.79 11.06
N SER A 228 -11.69 25.27 10.00
CA SER A 228 -12.80 24.30 10.11
C SER A 228 -12.40 23.01 10.84
N ALA A 229 -11.10 22.73 10.96
CA ALA A 229 -10.53 21.58 11.67
C ALA A 229 -10.07 21.89 13.11
N GLY A 230 -10.32 23.10 13.63
CA GLY A 230 -9.80 23.58 14.91
C GLY A 230 -8.62 24.55 14.75
N TYR A 231 -7.84 24.76 15.81
CA TYR A 231 -6.67 25.66 15.75
C TYR A 231 -5.46 24.93 15.20
N MET A 232 -4.89 25.45 14.11
CA MET A 232 -3.79 24.83 13.38
C MET A 232 -2.60 25.78 13.26
N SER A 233 -1.43 25.22 12.96
CA SER A 233 -0.25 26.02 12.60
C SER A 233 -0.43 26.63 11.20
N PRO A 234 0.17 27.79 10.91
CA PRO A 234 0.03 28.41 9.58
C PRO A 234 0.42 27.50 8.41
N GLU A 235 1.44 26.65 8.58
CA GLU A 235 1.88 25.72 7.53
C GLU A 235 0.91 24.54 7.29
N GLU A 236 -0.05 24.34 8.19
CA GLU A 236 -1.10 23.33 8.08
C GLU A 236 -2.46 23.93 7.70
N CYS A 237 -2.51 25.23 7.39
CA CYS A 237 -3.73 25.94 7.01
C CYS A 237 -3.84 26.11 5.49
N LEU A 238 -5.08 26.11 5.01
CA LEU A 238 -5.46 26.50 3.64
C LEU A 238 -6.25 27.80 3.68
N LEU A 239 -6.03 28.70 2.71
CA LEU A 239 -6.91 29.87 2.53
C LEU A 239 -7.95 29.57 1.45
N PHE A 240 -9.23 29.53 1.82
CA PHE A 240 -10.31 29.29 0.87
C PHE A 240 -10.53 30.53 -0.01
N ASP A 241 -10.64 30.33 -1.32
CA ASP A 241 -10.88 31.37 -2.32
C ASP A 241 -11.75 30.82 -3.47
N SER A 242 -12.05 31.64 -4.47
CA SER A 242 -12.88 31.24 -5.60
C SER A 242 -12.26 30.16 -6.49
N ASN A 243 -10.94 29.97 -6.47
CA ASN A 243 -10.26 28.88 -7.17
C ASN A 243 -10.49 27.55 -6.47
N TRP A 244 -10.52 27.53 -5.14
CA TRP A 244 -10.82 26.34 -4.33
C TRP A 244 -12.26 25.85 -4.49
N SER A 245 -13.22 26.79 -4.59
CA SER A 245 -14.66 26.50 -4.70
C SER A 245 -15.06 25.60 -5.90
N LYS A 246 -14.19 25.50 -6.91
CA LYS A 246 -14.39 24.63 -8.08
C LYS A 246 -14.19 23.14 -7.75
N PHE A 247 -13.50 22.84 -6.65
CA PHE A 247 -13.06 21.49 -6.30
C PHE A 247 -13.52 21.05 -4.92
N LEU A 248 -13.50 21.96 -3.95
CA LEU A 248 -13.68 21.67 -2.52
C LEU A 248 -14.66 22.65 -1.88
N GLN A 249 -15.21 22.23 -0.74
CA GLN A 249 -15.94 23.06 0.21
C GLN A 249 -15.03 23.48 1.39
N PRO A 250 -15.38 24.54 2.13
CA PRO A 250 -14.59 25.00 3.28
C PRO A 250 -14.38 23.94 4.37
N GLU A 251 -15.26 22.94 4.47
CA GLU A 251 -15.19 21.86 5.45
C GLU A 251 -14.35 20.67 4.97
N ASP A 252 -13.95 20.63 3.70
CA ASP A 252 -13.24 19.48 3.12
C ASP A 252 -11.76 19.42 3.55
N GLY A 253 -11.21 20.51 4.07
CA GLY A 253 -9.82 20.61 4.52
C GLY A 253 -9.66 21.57 5.68
N PRO A 254 -8.43 21.75 6.21
CA PRO A 254 -8.14 22.70 7.27
C PRO A 254 -8.11 24.14 6.72
N PHE A 255 -9.23 24.59 6.15
CA PHE A 255 -9.39 25.94 5.64
C PHE A 255 -9.59 26.92 6.79
N ILE A 256 -8.95 28.09 6.69
CA ILE A 256 -9.13 29.19 7.64
C ILE A 256 -10.62 29.52 7.76
N ASP A 257 -11.10 29.59 9.00
CA ASP A 257 -12.51 29.77 9.34
C ASP A 257 -12.99 31.18 8.96
N GLU A 258 -13.54 31.32 7.76
CA GLU A 258 -14.06 32.60 7.26
C GLU A 258 -15.28 33.08 8.07
N GLU A 259 -16.05 32.19 8.71
CA GLU A 259 -17.16 32.60 9.58
C GLU A 259 -16.63 33.33 10.83
N PHE A 260 -15.51 32.86 11.38
CA PHE A 260 -14.85 33.50 12.52
C PHE A 260 -14.09 34.78 12.15
N TYR A 261 -13.31 34.77 11.06
CA TYR A 261 -12.50 35.94 10.69
C TYR A 261 -13.28 36.97 9.87
N GLY A 262 -14.29 36.54 9.12
CA GLY A 262 -14.99 37.34 8.13
C GLY A 262 -14.26 37.41 6.78
N PRO A 263 -14.94 37.87 5.72
CA PRO A 263 -14.44 37.82 4.34
C PRO A 263 -13.17 38.66 4.12
N LYS A 264 -12.90 39.61 5.02
CA LYS A 264 -11.70 40.45 5.00
C LYS A 264 -10.41 39.62 5.08
N ILE A 265 -10.43 38.40 5.65
CA ILE A 265 -9.23 37.55 5.77
C ILE A 265 -8.58 37.24 4.42
N THR A 266 -9.39 37.08 3.37
CA THR A 266 -8.92 36.81 2.00
C THR A 266 -8.08 37.97 1.43
N SER A 267 -8.32 39.21 1.87
CA SER A 267 -7.52 40.38 1.48
C SER A 267 -6.08 40.34 2.00
N TYR A 268 -5.77 39.42 2.93
CA TYR A 268 -4.42 39.19 3.45
C TYR A 268 -3.73 37.96 2.84
N SER A 269 -4.16 37.50 1.65
CA SER A 269 -3.59 36.33 0.98
C SER A 269 -2.06 36.36 0.87
N LYS A 270 -1.46 37.51 0.55
CA LYS A 270 0.01 37.65 0.45
C LYS A 270 0.70 37.47 1.79
N GLU A 271 0.13 38.06 2.85
CA GLU A 271 0.65 37.99 4.21
C GLU A 271 0.51 36.58 4.78
N LEU A 272 -0.64 35.93 4.55
CA LEU A 272 -0.91 34.54 4.93
C LEU A 272 0.08 33.59 4.24
N ASN A 273 0.31 33.76 2.93
CA ASN A 273 1.31 32.99 2.20
C ASN A 273 2.73 33.22 2.73
N ALA A 274 3.08 34.46 3.12
CA ALA A 274 4.38 34.78 3.70
C ALA A 274 4.63 34.09 5.06
N ILE A 275 3.57 33.81 5.82
CA ILE A 275 3.65 33.02 7.06
C ILE A 275 3.40 31.52 6.83
N LYS A 276 3.47 31.04 5.58
CA LYS A 276 3.35 29.65 5.12
C LYS A 276 1.94 29.06 5.02
N VAL A 277 0.88 29.85 5.11
CA VAL A 277 -0.47 29.37 4.75
C VAL A 277 -0.51 29.04 3.27
N THR A 278 -1.06 27.88 2.91
CA THR A 278 -1.19 27.50 1.51
C THR A 278 -2.37 28.24 0.88
N VAL A 279 -2.06 29.18 0.00
CA VAL A 279 -3.06 29.98 -0.72
C VAL A 279 -3.34 29.47 -2.13
N ASP A 280 -2.32 28.91 -2.80
CA ASP A 280 -2.46 28.41 -4.17
C ASP A 280 -3.10 27.03 -4.16
N VAL A 281 -4.21 26.90 -4.90
CA VAL A 281 -4.95 25.66 -5.13
C VAL A 281 -4.07 24.52 -5.64
N ARG A 282 -2.96 24.79 -6.34
CA ARG A 282 -2.03 23.76 -6.83
C ARG A 282 -1.14 23.15 -5.75
N ASN A 283 -0.98 23.84 -4.62
CA ASN A 283 -0.04 23.45 -3.57
C ASN A 283 -0.73 22.73 -2.39
N GLY A 284 -2.05 22.57 -2.42
CA GLY A 284 -2.84 21.97 -1.34
C GLY A 284 -2.77 20.47 -1.19
N CYS A 285 -2.33 19.73 -2.21
CA CYS A 285 -2.47 18.28 -2.24
C CYS A 285 -1.76 17.56 -1.08
N SER A 286 -0.61 18.07 -0.64
CA SER A 286 0.12 17.48 0.49
C SER A 286 -0.68 17.60 1.80
N LEU A 287 -1.24 18.77 2.08
CA LEU A 287 -2.04 19.02 3.28
C LEU A 287 -3.35 18.23 3.24
N LEU A 288 -4.07 18.29 2.12
CA LEU A 288 -5.32 17.54 1.96
C LEU A 288 -5.10 16.03 1.99
N GLY A 289 -4.00 15.53 1.42
CA GLY A 289 -3.63 14.12 1.51
C GLY A 289 -3.36 13.66 2.94
N ARG A 290 -2.72 14.51 3.78
CA ARG A 290 -2.53 14.23 5.21
C ARG A 290 -3.83 14.32 6.01
N TYR A 291 -4.66 15.30 5.68
CA TYR A 291 -5.94 15.55 6.35
C TYR A 291 -7.03 14.56 5.94
N LEU A 292 -6.88 13.88 4.80
CA LEU A 292 -7.85 12.94 4.24
C LEU A 292 -8.35 11.92 5.27
N ASN A 293 -7.45 11.36 6.09
CA ASN A 293 -7.76 10.34 7.10
C ASN A 293 -8.57 10.86 8.31
N SER A 294 -8.77 12.17 8.43
CA SER A 294 -9.62 12.77 9.48
C SER A 294 -11.11 12.74 9.12
N HIS A 295 -11.44 12.47 7.85
CA HIS A 295 -12.81 12.41 7.37
C HIS A 295 -13.42 11.01 7.48
N SER A 296 -14.73 10.97 7.68
CA SER A 296 -15.57 9.77 7.56
C SER A 296 -16.76 9.94 6.59
N ASN A 297 -17.04 11.17 6.15
CA ASN A 297 -18.12 11.41 5.18
C ASN A 297 -17.67 11.04 3.77
N PHE A 298 -18.39 10.12 3.14
CA PHE A 298 -18.00 9.59 1.83
C PHE A 298 -17.97 10.67 0.74
N ALA A 299 -18.94 11.58 0.71
CA ALA A 299 -19.01 12.62 -0.31
C ALA A 299 -17.83 13.61 -0.22
N THR A 300 -17.43 13.98 1.01
CA THR A 300 -16.24 14.79 1.26
C THR A 300 -14.97 14.09 0.79
N ILE A 301 -14.80 12.82 1.14
CA ILE A 301 -13.63 12.02 0.73
C ILE A 301 -13.53 11.91 -0.80
N VAL A 302 -14.65 11.69 -1.50
CA VAL A 302 -14.70 11.65 -2.96
C VAL A 302 -14.34 13.00 -3.59
N ARG A 303 -14.77 14.14 -3.01
CA ARG A 303 -14.35 15.48 -3.46
C ARG A 303 -12.85 15.68 -3.30
N ILE A 304 -12.29 15.30 -2.16
CA ILE A 304 -10.84 15.40 -1.91
C ILE A 304 -10.06 14.51 -2.87
N TYR A 305 -10.46 13.25 -3.07
CA TYR A 305 -9.82 12.39 -4.08
C TYR A 305 -9.91 12.95 -5.49
N SER A 306 -11.04 13.56 -5.85
CA SER A 306 -11.21 14.20 -7.16
C SER A 306 -10.27 15.41 -7.33
N TYR A 307 -10.09 16.21 -6.28
CA TYR A 307 -9.12 17.29 -6.24
C TYR A 307 -7.68 16.75 -6.35
N LEU A 308 -7.30 15.74 -5.57
CA LEU A 308 -5.96 15.14 -5.61
C LEU A 308 -5.66 14.56 -7.00
N ARG A 309 -6.65 13.95 -7.66
CA ARG A 309 -6.56 13.48 -9.04
C ARG A 309 -6.31 14.62 -10.03
N GLU A 310 -7.05 15.72 -9.93
CA GLU A 310 -6.95 16.85 -10.85
C GLU A 310 -5.51 17.42 -10.90
N PHE A 311 -4.85 17.45 -9.75
CA PHE A 311 -3.48 17.95 -9.62
C PHE A 311 -2.41 16.85 -9.72
N ASN A 312 -2.77 15.64 -10.17
CA ASN A 312 -1.87 14.49 -10.33
C ASN A 312 -1.04 14.19 -9.09
N TRP A 313 -1.65 14.31 -7.91
CA TRP A 313 -0.96 14.04 -6.66
C TRP A 313 -0.59 12.55 -6.56
N VAL A 314 0.63 12.28 -6.10
CA VAL A 314 1.12 10.94 -5.81
C VAL A 314 1.60 10.93 -4.37
N GLN A 315 1.18 9.93 -3.60
CA GLN A 315 1.63 9.81 -2.22
C GLN A 315 3.04 9.24 -2.18
N ASN A 316 4.00 10.00 -1.65
CA ASN A 316 5.36 9.49 -1.44
C ASN A 316 5.33 8.28 -0.48
N SER A 317 6.09 7.24 -0.80
CA SER A 317 6.06 5.95 -0.12
C SER A 317 6.42 6.06 1.37
N GLY A 318 5.46 5.68 2.21
CA GLY A 318 5.58 5.53 3.65
C GLY A 318 4.37 4.77 4.17
N ASP A 319 4.51 4.08 5.31
CA ASP A 319 3.56 3.11 5.89
C ASP A 319 2.18 3.67 6.32
N THR A 320 1.80 4.86 5.84
CA THR A 320 0.56 5.57 6.21
C THR A 320 -0.46 5.69 5.07
N ARG A 321 -0.21 5.06 3.91
CA ARG A 321 -1.18 5.00 2.80
C ARG A 321 -2.44 4.29 3.27
N LYS A 322 -3.57 4.97 3.20
CA LYS A 322 -4.89 4.45 3.58
C LYS A 322 -5.93 4.82 2.54
N MET A 323 -6.92 3.96 2.41
CA MET A 323 -8.04 4.12 1.51
C MET A 323 -9.34 3.98 2.27
N TRP A 324 -10.31 4.83 1.93
CA TRP A 324 -11.62 4.75 2.56
C TRP A 324 -12.47 3.70 1.87
N ILE A 325 -13.11 2.84 2.66
CA ILE A 325 -14.14 1.91 2.21
C ILE A 325 -15.44 2.30 2.90
N PRO A 326 -16.43 2.82 2.16
CA PRO A 326 -17.68 3.28 2.76
C PRO A 326 -18.54 2.09 3.22
N ASN A 327 -19.20 2.26 4.35
CA ASN A 327 -20.25 1.42 4.90
C ASN A 327 -21.53 2.26 5.13
N GLY A 328 -22.14 2.72 4.04
CA GLY A 328 -23.20 3.74 4.08
C GLY A 328 -22.67 5.15 3.77
N SER A 329 -23.40 6.20 4.18
CA SER A 329 -23.06 7.60 3.86
C SER A 329 -22.00 8.21 4.78
N ASP A 330 -22.07 7.89 6.08
CA ASP A 330 -21.31 8.55 7.15
C ASP A 330 -20.49 7.58 8.01
N ASP A 331 -20.40 6.32 7.56
CA ASP A 331 -19.65 5.26 8.23
C ASP A 331 -18.80 4.49 7.21
N GLY A 332 -17.75 3.82 7.69
CA GLY A 332 -16.77 3.13 6.86
C GLY A 332 -15.45 2.91 7.58
N GLU A 333 -14.47 2.41 6.83
CA GLU A 333 -13.16 2.08 7.38
C GLU A 333 -12.01 2.54 6.49
N TRP A 334 -10.91 2.96 7.12
CA TRP A 334 -9.65 3.25 6.44
C TRP A 334 -8.79 1.99 6.39
N VAL A 335 -8.66 1.39 5.20
CA VAL A 335 -7.90 0.16 4.95
C VAL A 335 -6.59 0.44 4.22
N LYS A 336 -5.68 -0.52 4.19
CA LYS A 336 -4.44 -0.38 3.41
C LYS A 336 -4.68 -0.66 1.92
N PRO A 337 -3.95 0.01 0.98
CA PRO A 337 -4.05 -0.27 -0.45
C PRO A 337 -3.82 -1.75 -0.83
N GLU A 338 -3.00 -2.48 -0.06
CA GLU A 338 -2.68 -3.89 -0.33
C GLU A 338 -3.87 -4.84 -0.06
N GLU A 339 -4.87 -4.37 0.71
CA GLU A 339 -6.13 -5.08 0.99
C GLU A 339 -7.23 -4.77 -0.06
N CYS A 340 -6.91 -3.90 -1.03
CA CYS A 340 -7.83 -3.44 -2.06
C CYS A 340 -7.44 -3.94 -3.46
N VAL A 341 -8.44 -4.10 -4.31
CA VAL A 341 -8.29 -4.28 -5.76
C VAL A 341 -9.26 -3.37 -6.50
N LEU A 342 -8.88 -2.92 -7.70
CA LEU A 342 -9.79 -2.08 -8.49
C LEU A 342 -10.98 -2.89 -9.00
N TYR A 343 -10.72 -4.06 -9.58
CA TYR A 343 -11.71 -4.88 -10.27
C TYR A 343 -11.67 -6.34 -9.81
N ASP A 344 -12.84 -6.95 -9.61
CA ASP A 344 -13.02 -8.38 -9.39
C ASP A 344 -14.03 -8.95 -10.39
N LYS A 345 -13.55 -9.17 -11.63
CA LYS A 345 -14.40 -9.55 -12.77
C LYS A 345 -15.27 -10.78 -12.52
N ASP A 346 -14.76 -11.74 -11.74
CA ASP A 346 -15.43 -13.01 -11.50
C ASP A 346 -16.23 -13.01 -10.19
N GLY A 347 -15.98 -12.05 -9.30
CA GLY A 347 -16.65 -11.88 -8.01
C GLY A 347 -16.18 -12.87 -6.93
N LEU A 348 -14.93 -13.33 -7.00
CA LEU A 348 -14.39 -14.36 -6.11
C LEU A 348 -13.86 -13.82 -4.79
N PHE A 349 -13.47 -12.55 -4.74
CA PHE A 349 -12.65 -11.99 -3.67
C PHE A 349 -13.40 -11.04 -2.74
N GLY A 350 -14.69 -10.78 -2.97
CA GLY A 350 -15.46 -9.80 -2.18
C GLY A 350 -15.48 -10.02 -0.65
N LEU A 351 -15.13 -11.23 -0.18
CA LEU A 351 -14.98 -11.54 1.25
C LEU A 351 -13.56 -11.31 1.80
N GLN A 352 -12.53 -11.30 0.93
CA GLN A 352 -11.12 -11.23 1.32
C GLN A 352 -10.46 -9.89 0.95
N LEU A 353 -10.88 -9.29 -0.16
CA LEU A 353 -10.34 -8.04 -0.69
C LEU A 353 -11.48 -7.04 -0.87
N LYS A 354 -11.15 -5.76 -0.68
CA LYS A 354 -12.08 -4.66 -0.92
C LYS A 354 -12.04 -4.27 -2.40
N VAL A 355 -13.14 -4.53 -3.11
CA VAL A 355 -13.24 -4.25 -4.55
C VAL A 355 -13.73 -2.83 -4.77
N LEU A 356 -12.86 -1.96 -5.28
CA LEU A 356 -13.11 -0.52 -5.32
C LEU A 356 -14.12 -0.08 -6.38
N GLU A 357 -14.32 -0.84 -7.47
CA GLU A 357 -15.33 -0.54 -8.49
C GLU A 357 -16.75 -0.47 -7.95
N ASN A 358 -17.01 -1.12 -6.81
CA ASN A 358 -18.31 -1.12 -6.15
C ASN A 358 -18.62 0.21 -5.45
N TYR A 359 -17.60 1.05 -5.21
CA TYR A 359 -17.72 2.27 -4.40
C TYR A 359 -17.35 3.52 -5.19
N TYR A 360 -16.36 3.44 -6.08
CA TYR A 360 -15.77 4.60 -6.74
C TYR A 360 -15.96 4.59 -8.26
N ASP A 361 -16.03 5.79 -8.85
CA ASP A 361 -16.13 5.94 -10.29
C ASP A 361 -14.82 5.56 -11.01
N SER A 362 -14.94 5.19 -12.29
CA SER A 362 -13.82 4.71 -13.10
C SER A 362 -12.66 5.71 -13.25
N LYS A 363 -12.90 7.03 -13.14
CA LYS A 363 -11.83 8.04 -13.20
C LYS A 363 -11.01 8.03 -11.91
N LEU A 364 -11.64 7.79 -10.76
CA LEU A 364 -10.94 7.62 -9.48
C LEU A 364 -10.20 6.28 -9.39
N LEU A 365 -10.75 5.19 -9.95
CA LEU A 365 -10.05 3.90 -9.95
C LEU A 365 -8.67 3.97 -10.63
N ARG A 366 -8.59 4.66 -11.77
CA ARG A 366 -7.30 4.88 -12.46
C ARG A 366 -6.33 5.72 -11.62
N PHE A 367 -6.85 6.71 -10.89
CA PHE A 367 -6.06 7.51 -9.97
C PHE A 367 -5.49 6.65 -8.83
N PHE A 368 -6.28 5.78 -8.20
CA PHE A 368 -5.82 4.92 -7.12
C PHE A 368 -4.72 3.95 -7.55
N SER A 369 -4.80 3.43 -8.78
CA SER A 369 -3.73 2.59 -9.34
C SER A 369 -2.40 3.34 -9.41
N ASN A 370 -2.43 4.60 -9.83
CA ASN A 370 -1.23 5.41 -10.09
C ASN A 370 -0.68 6.08 -8.83
N ALA A 371 -1.56 6.64 -7.99
CA ALA A 371 -1.19 7.48 -6.85
C ALA A 371 -1.00 6.70 -5.55
N LEU A 372 -1.70 5.57 -5.39
CA LEU A 372 -1.72 4.75 -4.18
C LEU A 372 -1.23 3.31 -4.42
N GLU A 373 -0.79 2.98 -5.64
CA GLU A 373 -0.26 1.66 -6.02
C GLU A 373 -1.25 0.50 -5.81
N VAL A 374 -2.55 0.77 -5.89
CA VAL A 374 -3.58 -0.27 -5.77
C VAL A 374 -3.51 -1.23 -6.97
N LYS A 375 -3.52 -2.54 -6.68
CA LYS A 375 -3.54 -3.59 -7.70
C LYS A 375 -4.80 -3.47 -8.55
N SER A 376 -4.66 -3.50 -9.88
CA SER A 376 -5.82 -3.47 -10.78
C SER A 376 -6.71 -4.72 -10.65
N HIS A 377 -6.09 -5.88 -10.47
CA HIS A 377 -6.76 -7.17 -10.34
C HIS A 377 -6.05 -8.01 -9.26
N PRO A 378 -6.74 -9.03 -8.70
CA PRO A 378 -6.11 -9.99 -7.79
C PRO A 378 -4.89 -10.67 -8.41
N SER A 379 -3.84 -10.86 -7.61
CA SER A 379 -2.59 -11.51 -8.03
C SER A 379 -2.63 -13.02 -7.85
N LEU A 380 -1.63 -13.74 -8.39
CA LEU A 380 -1.50 -15.19 -8.17
C LEU A 380 -1.44 -15.57 -6.68
N ASP A 381 -0.79 -14.75 -5.85
CA ASP A 381 -0.73 -14.96 -4.40
C ASP A 381 -2.12 -14.83 -3.76
N ASP A 382 -2.92 -13.87 -4.22
CA ASP A 382 -4.29 -13.68 -3.76
C ASP A 382 -5.15 -14.89 -4.14
N PHE A 383 -5.03 -15.41 -5.37
CA PHE A 383 -5.70 -16.67 -5.78
C PHE A 383 -5.24 -17.89 -4.95
N CYS A 384 -3.94 -18.01 -4.64
CA CYS A 384 -3.45 -19.11 -3.80
C CYS A 384 -4.00 -19.02 -2.36
N LYS A 385 -4.09 -17.81 -1.79
CA LYS A 385 -4.73 -17.58 -0.48
C LYS A 385 -6.21 -17.93 -0.50
N LEU A 386 -6.92 -17.50 -1.56
CA LEU A 386 -8.32 -17.84 -1.78
C LEU A 386 -8.53 -19.35 -1.80
N TRP A 387 -7.70 -20.07 -2.56
CA TRP A 387 -7.77 -21.53 -2.64
C TRP A 387 -7.55 -22.19 -1.28
N LYS A 388 -6.54 -21.77 -0.51
CA LYS A 388 -6.31 -22.28 0.86
C LYS A 388 -7.51 -22.08 1.78
N VAL A 389 -8.21 -20.95 1.67
CA VAL A 389 -9.46 -20.72 2.42
C VAL A 389 -10.53 -21.72 2.01
N TRP A 390 -10.66 -22.04 0.72
CA TRP A 390 -11.57 -23.08 0.25
C TRP A 390 -11.18 -24.48 0.75
N GLU A 391 -9.90 -24.83 0.74
CA GLU A 391 -9.38 -26.11 1.24
C GLU A 391 -9.65 -26.35 2.73
N CYS A 392 -9.50 -25.29 3.54
CA CYS A 392 -9.69 -25.31 4.99
C CYS A 392 -11.15 -25.23 5.42
N SER A 393 -11.99 -24.51 4.67
CA SER A 393 -13.41 -24.34 5.01
C SER A 393 -14.27 -25.57 4.76
N GLY A 394 -13.80 -26.52 3.95
CA GLY A 394 -14.59 -27.69 3.53
C GLY A 394 -15.80 -27.30 2.66
N LYS A 395 -15.82 -26.07 2.15
CA LYS A 395 -16.90 -25.55 1.29
C LYS A 395 -16.93 -26.33 -0.03
N ARG A 396 -18.14 -26.63 -0.50
CA ARG A 396 -18.39 -27.13 -1.87
C ARG A 396 -18.30 -25.97 -2.86
N LEU A 397 -17.50 -26.12 -3.90
CA LEU A 397 -17.30 -25.08 -4.91
C LEU A 397 -18.39 -25.17 -5.98
N SER A 398 -18.87 -24.02 -6.43
CA SER A 398 -19.73 -23.94 -7.62
C SER A 398 -18.89 -24.09 -8.89
N HIS A 399 -19.54 -24.53 -9.97
CA HIS A 399 -18.93 -24.58 -11.31
C HIS A 399 -18.34 -23.22 -11.73
N ARG A 400 -19.01 -22.11 -11.39
CA ARG A 400 -18.53 -20.76 -11.72
C ARG A 400 -17.24 -20.41 -10.98
N GLU A 401 -17.16 -20.67 -9.68
CA GLU A 401 -15.97 -20.40 -8.86
C GLU A 401 -14.76 -21.20 -9.35
N CYS A 402 -14.95 -22.49 -9.60
CA CYS A 402 -13.88 -23.37 -10.08
C CYS A 402 -13.42 -22.97 -11.49
N CYS A 403 -14.35 -22.68 -12.41
CA CYS A 403 -14.04 -22.19 -13.75
C CYS A 403 -13.21 -20.90 -13.71
N ALA A 404 -13.61 -19.93 -12.89
CA ALA A 404 -12.92 -18.65 -12.79
C ALA A 404 -11.48 -18.82 -12.27
N PHE A 405 -11.28 -19.63 -11.22
CA PHE A 405 -9.96 -19.95 -10.70
C PHE A 405 -9.05 -20.57 -11.76
N TRP A 406 -9.48 -21.66 -12.40
CA TRP A 406 -8.64 -22.36 -13.36
C TRP A 406 -8.41 -21.56 -14.65
N LYS A 407 -9.38 -20.74 -15.06
CA LYS A 407 -9.21 -19.81 -16.18
C LYS A 407 -8.11 -18.80 -15.88
N PHE A 408 -8.06 -18.25 -14.67
CA PHE A 408 -6.97 -17.37 -14.26
C PHE A 408 -5.61 -18.08 -14.30
N ILE A 409 -5.51 -19.26 -13.69
CA ILE A 409 -4.26 -20.06 -13.67
C ILE A 409 -3.78 -20.36 -15.10
N MET A 410 -4.70 -20.74 -15.99
CA MET A 410 -4.39 -21.07 -17.39
C MET A 410 -3.91 -19.84 -18.17
N VAL A 411 -4.58 -18.69 -18.04
CA VAL A 411 -4.19 -17.44 -18.74
C VAL A 411 -2.81 -16.96 -18.28
N HIS A 412 -2.46 -17.19 -17.02
CA HIS A 412 -1.19 -16.78 -16.42
C HIS A 412 -0.19 -17.93 -16.28
N TRP A 413 -0.34 -19.01 -17.06
CA TRP A 413 0.51 -20.19 -16.95
C TRP A 413 1.98 -19.88 -17.33
N SER A 414 2.90 -20.23 -16.44
CA SER A 414 4.34 -20.02 -16.59
C SER A 414 5.09 -20.98 -15.65
N SER A 415 6.40 -21.16 -15.83
CA SER A 415 7.21 -21.98 -14.90
C SER A 415 7.11 -21.50 -13.44
N LYS A 416 6.97 -20.18 -13.21
CA LYS A 416 6.73 -19.63 -11.86
C LYS A 416 5.35 -20.01 -11.32
N THR A 417 4.32 -19.90 -12.17
CA THR A 417 2.93 -20.26 -11.81
C THR A 417 2.82 -21.74 -11.50
N GLU A 418 3.41 -22.60 -12.33
CA GLU A 418 3.47 -24.05 -12.13
C GLU A 418 4.03 -24.41 -10.76
N LYS A 419 5.24 -23.91 -10.43
CA LYS A 419 5.86 -24.14 -9.13
C LYS A 419 4.99 -23.65 -7.97
N THR A 420 4.46 -22.43 -8.10
CA THR A 420 3.63 -21.82 -7.05
C THR A 420 2.36 -22.62 -6.80
N VAL A 421 1.65 -23.01 -7.87
CA VAL A 421 0.41 -23.79 -7.79
C VAL A 421 0.70 -25.19 -7.26
N ALA A 422 1.75 -25.86 -7.75
CA ALA A 422 2.13 -27.19 -7.30
C ALA A 422 2.48 -27.27 -5.80
N GLU A 423 3.11 -26.21 -5.27
CA GLU A 423 3.47 -26.09 -3.85
C GLU A 423 2.31 -25.64 -2.95
N ASN A 424 1.36 -24.84 -3.46
CA ASN A 424 0.30 -24.23 -2.65
C ASN A 424 -1.04 -24.98 -2.70
N LEU A 425 -1.35 -25.72 -3.76
CA LEU A 425 -2.59 -26.49 -3.87
C LEU A 425 -2.37 -27.91 -3.33
N LEU A 426 -2.95 -28.18 -2.17
CA LEU A 426 -2.91 -29.48 -1.52
C LEU A 426 -4.13 -30.33 -1.86
N LYS A 427 -5.26 -29.69 -2.16
CA LYS A 427 -6.48 -30.35 -2.61
C LYS A 427 -6.91 -29.85 -3.97
N LEU A 428 -7.47 -30.75 -4.76
CA LEU A 428 -7.90 -30.53 -6.13
C LEU A 428 -9.40 -30.77 -6.29
N PRO A 429 -10.03 -30.09 -7.27
CA PRO A 429 -11.45 -30.24 -7.50
C PRO A 429 -11.73 -31.62 -8.12
N VAL A 430 -12.77 -32.27 -7.63
CA VAL A 430 -13.30 -33.54 -8.16
C VAL A 430 -14.82 -33.41 -8.31
N PHE A 431 -15.39 -34.12 -9.29
CA PHE A 431 -16.82 -34.02 -9.61
C PHE A 431 -17.63 -35.07 -8.85
N SER A 432 -18.63 -34.66 -8.06
CA SER A 432 -19.44 -35.57 -7.24
C SER A 432 -20.71 -36.12 -7.90
N GLY A 433 -21.01 -35.73 -9.14
CA GLY A 433 -22.23 -36.16 -9.84
C GLY A 433 -23.47 -35.31 -9.57
N SER A 434 -23.47 -34.44 -8.55
CA SER A 434 -24.62 -33.63 -8.12
C SER A 434 -24.45 -32.11 -8.31
N ASP A 435 -23.82 -31.67 -9.41
CA ASP A 435 -23.44 -30.27 -9.70
C ASP A 435 -22.53 -29.58 -8.66
N GLU A 436 -22.01 -30.34 -7.70
CA GLU A 436 -21.14 -29.85 -6.64
C GLU A 436 -19.70 -30.34 -6.82
N ILE A 437 -18.76 -29.40 -6.68
CA ILE A 437 -17.33 -29.68 -6.79
C ILE A 437 -16.73 -29.79 -5.40
N LEU A 438 -16.11 -30.94 -5.12
CA LEU A 438 -15.44 -31.22 -3.86
C LEU A 438 -13.93 -31.03 -4.01
N LEU A 439 -13.26 -30.66 -2.92
CA LEU A 439 -11.79 -30.59 -2.88
C LEU A 439 -11.24 -31.82 -2.15
N VAL A 440 -10.52 -32.68 -2.87
CA VAL A 440 -9.90 -33.91 -2.36
C VAL A 440 -8.38 -33.77 -2.38
N ASP A 441 -7.67 -34.44 -1.46
CA ASP A 441 -6.21 -34.42 -1.43
C ASP A 441 -5.63 -34.74 -2.82
N LYS A 442 -4.68 -33.93 -3.25
CA LYS A 442 -4.00 -34.06 -4.54
C LYS A 442 -3.40 -35.45 -4.76
N ARG A 443 -3.02 -36.16 -3.69
CA ARG A 443 -2.50 -37.53 -3.76
C ARG A 443 -3.58 -38.57 -4.08
N ASP A 444 -4.84 -38.24 -3.82
CA ASP A 444 -6.02 -39.09 -3.99
C ASP A 444 -6.91 -38.66 -5.15
N ALA A 445 -6.50 -37.62 -5.90
CA ALA A 445 -7.08 -37.24 -7.16
C ALA A 445 -6.25 -37.79 -8.31
N PHE A 446 -6.90 -38.37 -9.33
CA PHE A 446 -6.25 -39.03 -10.46
C PHE A 446 -6.69 -38.44 -11.79
N ILE A 447 -5.77 -38.47 -12.76
CA ILE A 447 -6.07 -38.25 -14.17
C ILE A 447 -6.60 -39.57 -14.76
N ALA A 448 -7.78 -39.51 -15.39
CA ALA A 448 -8.39 -40.65 -16.07
C ALA A 448 -7.78 -40.82 -17.48
N ASP A 449 -6.54 -41.29 -17.55
CA ASP A 449 -5.84 -41.60 -18.80
C ASP A 449 -6.23 -42.97 -19.40
N ASP A 450 -6.70 -43.88 -18.55
CA ASP A 450 -7.33 -45.16 -18.93
C ASP A 450 -8.82 -45.16 -18.54
N LEU A 451 -9.70 -45.25 -19.56
CA LEU A 451 -11.14 -45.21 -19.35
C LEU A 451 -11.70 -46.51 -18.74
N GLN A 452 -11.07 -47.67 -18.98
CA GLN A 452 -11.51 -48.93 -18.37
C GLN A 452 -11.23 -48.92 -16.87
N LEU A 453 -10.02 -48.47 -16.48
CA LEU A 453 -9.68 -48.29 -15.07
C LEU A 453 -10.52 -47.18 -14.43
N LYS A 454 -10.82 -46.11 -15.18
CA LYS A 454 -11.72 -45.06 -14.72
C LYS A 454 -13.08 -45.63 -14.34
N ASP A 455 -13.74 -46.31 -15.28
CA ASP A 455 -15.08 -46.87 -15.07
C ASP A 455 -15.09 -47.91 -13.94
N LEU A 456 -14.01 -48.71 -13.83
CA LEU A 456 -13.84 -49.70 -12.76
C LEU A 456 -13.82 -49.05 -11.38
N PHE A 457 -13.02 -48.00 -11.19
CA PHE A 457 -12.84 -47.35 -9.88
C PHE A 457 -13.88 -46.27 -9.57
N GLU A 458 -14.52 -45.66 -10.57
CA GLU A 458 -15.54 -44.62 -10.39
C GLU A 458 -16.77 -45.14 -9.64
N GLN A 459 -17.16 -46.41 -9.87
CA GLN A 459 -18.28 -47.06 -9.17
C GLN A 459 -17.89 -47.64 -7.79
N SER A 460 -16.61 -47.60 -7.44
CA SER A 460 -16.05 -48.32 -6.29
C SER A 460 -15.92 -47.47 -5.03
N SER A 461 -15.75 -46.16 -5.23
CA SER A 461 -15.42 -45.24 -4.17
C SER A 461 -16.64 -44.44 -3.76
N SER A 462 -16.82 -44.26 -2.45
CA SER A 462 -17.82 -43.33 -1.91
C SER A 462 -17.45 -41.87 -2.20
N ASN A 463 -16.19 -41.60 -2.50
CA ASN A 463 -15.65 -40.27 -2.81
C ASN A 463 -15.18 -40.19 -4.27
N PRO A 464 -15.35 -39.05 -4.96
CA PRO A 464 -14.89 -38.93 -6.33
C PRO A 464 -13.36 -38.97 -6.42
N LEU A 465 -12.84 -39.80 -7.32
CA LEU A 465 -11.40 -40.05 -7.47
C LEU A 465 -10.75 -39.25 -8.60
N PHE A 466 -11.54 -38.73 -9.54
CA PHE A 466 -11.03 -38.14 -10.77
C PHE A 466 -11.11 -36.62 -10.74
N VAL A 467 -10.05 -35.97 -11.22
CA VAL A 467 -9.98 -34.51 -11.31
C VAL A 467 -11.14 -33.94 -12.12
N TRP A 468 -11.68 -32.83 -11.64
CA TRP A 468 -12.79 -32.13 -12.27
C TRP A 468 -12.35 -31.36 -13.52
N TYR A 469 -13.26 -31.30 -14.48
CA TYR A 469 -13.17 -30.45 -15.67
C TYR A 469 -14.56 -29.90 -16.00
N PRO A 470 -14.64 -28.71 -16.64
CA PRO A 470 -15.93 -28.15 -17.06
C PRO A 470 -16.67 -29.10 -18.01
N GLN A 471 -17.95 -29.34 -17.72
CA GLN A 471 -18.86 -30.06 -18.60
C GLN A 471 -20.09 -29.16 -18.86
N PRO A 472 -20.34 -28.73 -20.12
CA PRO A 472 -19.51 -28.96 -21.30
C PRO A 472 -18.15 -28.25 -21.22
N SER A 473 -17.19 -28.71 -22.04
CA SER A 473 -15.90 -28.05 -22.16
C SER A 473 -16.08 -26.60 -22.66
N LEU A 474 -15.40 -25.66 -22.02
CA LEU A 474 -15.45 -24.25 -22.38
C LEU A 474 -14.28 -23.91 -23.33
N PRO A 475 -14.47 -23.09 -24.39
CA PRO A 475 -13.36 -22.65 -25.23
C PRO A 475 -12.27 -21.91 -24.46
N SER A 476 -12.67 -21.16 -23.42
CA SER A 476 -11.76 -20.44 -22.52
C SER A 476 -11.11 -21.31 -21.46
N LEU A 477 -11.46 -22.59 -21.36
CA LEU A 477 -10.84 -23.54 -20.45
C LEU A 477 -10.89 -24.95 -21.08
N PRO A 478 -10.09 -25.20 -22.13
CA PRO A 478 -10.12 -26.47 -22.84
C PRO A 478 -9.67 -27.62 -21.93
N ARG A 479 -10.37 -28.76 -21.99
CA ARG A 479 -10.06 -29.95 -21.18
C ARG A 479 -8.59 -30.39 -21.32
N PHE A 480 -8.02 -30.35 -22.52
CA PHE A 480 -6.64 -30.76 -22.76
C PHE A 480 -5.63 -29.92 -21.97
N MET A 481 -5.83 -28.60 -21.92
CA MET A 481 -4.96 -27.69 -21.17
C MET A 481 -5.04 -27.94 -19.67
N LEU A 482 -6.25 -28.23 -19.14
CA LEU A 482 -6.42 -28.61 -17.74
C LEU A 482 -5.69 -29.92 -17.40
N LEU A 483 -5.77 -30.92 -18.28
CA LEU A 483 -5.06 -32.20 -18.09
C LEU A 483 -3.55 -31.99 -18.04
N GLU A 484 -3.01 -31.14 -18.92
CA GLU A 484 -1.59 -30.78 -18.91
C GLU A 484 -1.22 -30.07 -17.59
N ILE A 485 -2.02 -29.11 -17.14
CA ILE A 485 -1.81 -28.42 -15.86
C ILE A 485 -1.83 -29.43 -14.70
N TYR A 486 -2.83 -30.31 -14.62
CA TYR A 486 -2.89 -31.34 -13.58
C TYR A 486 -1.67 -32.25 -13.59
N SER A 487 -1.23 -32.69 -14.76
CA SER A 487 -0.01 -33.50 -14.89
C SER A 487 1.23 -32.74 -14.40
N LYS A 488 1.40 -31.48 -14.80
CA LYS A 488 2.54 -30.63 -14.41
C LYS A 488 2.58 -30.31 -12.93
N ILE A 489 1.42 -30.12 -12.29
CA ILE A 489 1.39 -29.92 -10.85
C ILE A 489 1.60 -31.22 -10.06
N GLY A 490 1.69 -32.38 -10.71
CA GLY A 490 2.02 -33.66 -10.07
C GLY A 490 0.82 -34.52 -9.69
N VAL A 491 -0.30 -34.40 -10.39
CA VAL A 491 -1.41 -35.35 -10.31
C VAL A 491 -1.02 -36.62 -11.03
N ARG A 492 -1.28 -37.79 -10.42
CA ARG A 492 -0.91 -39.09 -10.99
C ARG A 492 -1.93 -39.57 -12.01
N ASN A 493 -1.46 -40.29 -13.01
CA ASN A 493 -2.29 -41.07 -13.92
C ASN A 493 -2.88 -42.29 -13.18
N ILE A 494 -4.10 -42.71 -13.54
CA ILE A 494 -4.72 -43.88 -12.94
C ILE A 494 -3.98 -45.15 -13.35
N SER A 495 -3.53 -45.24 -14.61
CA SER A 495 -2.78 -46.39 -15.13
C SER A 495 -1.49 -46.68 -14.35
N GLU A 496 -0.77 -45.62 -13.96
CA GLU A 496 0.48 -45.71 -13.19
C GLU A 496 0.26 -45.98 -11.70
N SER A 497 -0.95 -45.72 -11.19
CA SER A 497 -1.25 -45.79 -9.75
C SER A 497 -1.87 -47.12 -9.32
N VAL A 498 -2.37 -47.90 -10.27
CA VAL A 498 -3.06 -49.17 -10.00
C VAL A 498 -2.08 -50.34 -10.08
N LEU A 499 -2.11 -51.20 -9.06
CA LEU A 499 -1.36 -52.46 -9.05
C LEU A 499 -2.25 -53.60 -9.57
N LYS A 500 -1.75 -54.30 -10.59
CA LYS A 500 -2.36 -55.51 -11.15
C LYS A 500 -1.84 -56.74 -10.39
N GLU A 501 -2.70 -57.36 -9.58
CA GLU A 501 -2.47 -58.61 -8.87
C GLU A 501 -3.14 -59.76 -9.66
N VAL A 502 -2.35 -60.76 -10.05
CA VAL A 502 -2.85 -61.92 -10.81
C VAL A 502 -3.02 -63.09 -9.86
N PHE A 503 -4.23 -63.65 -9.78
CA PHE A 503 -4.51 -64.83 -8.96
C PHE A 503 -4.27 -66.12 -9.76
N THR A 504 -3.64 -67.12 -9.15
CA THR A 504 -3.51 -68.47 -9.70
C THR A 504 -4.78 -69.27 -9.41
N MET A 505 -5.33 -69.94 -10.43
CA MET A 505 -6.49 -70.83 -10.27
C MET A 505 -6.04 -72.21 -9.79
N ASP A 506 -6.72 -72.75 -8.79
CA ASP A 506 -6.63 -74.17 -8.43
C ASP A 506 -7.55 -74.98 -9.34
N GLY A 507 -6.98 -75.96 -10.05
CA GLY A 507 -7.60 -76.61 -11.19
C GLY A 507 -8.57 -77.74 -10.83
N ASP A 508 -9.85 -77.40 -10.67
CA ASP A 508 -10.94 -78.39 -10.64
C ASP A 508 -12.02 -78.04 -11.68
N GLY A 509 -12.39 -78.99 -12.54
CA GLY A 509 -13.44 -78.81 -13.59
C GLY A 509 -12.99 -78.31 -14.97
N LEU A 510 -11.76 -78.59 -15.40
CA LEU A 510 -11.15 -78.08 -16.65
C LEU A 510 -11.43 -79.02 -17.85
N GLU A 511 -12.07 -78.51 -18.92
CA GLU A 511 -12.22 -79.24 -20.20
C GLU A 511 -11.14 -78.81 -21.20
N GLN A 512 -10.46 -79.77 -21.83
CA GLN A 512 -9.48 -79.49 -22.87
C GLN A 512 -10.18 -79.33 -24.22
N VAL A 513 -9.97 -78.19 -24.87
CA VAL A 513 -10.61 -77.85 -26.15
C VAL A 513 -9.56 -77.81 -27.26
N ASN A 514 -9.96 -78.13 -28.50
CA ASN A 514 -9.06 -78.06 -29.64
C ASN A 514 -8.73 -76.57 -29.96
N PRO A 515 -7.45 -76.19 -30.12
CA PRO A 515 -7.06 -74.82 -30.49
C PRO A 515 -7.81 -74.25 -31.71
N SER A 516 -8.22 -75.09 -32.67
CA SER A 516 -9.00 -74.65 -33.83
C SER A 516 -10.41 -74.14 -33.48
N GLU A 517 -11.03 -74.66 -32.41
CA GLU A 517 -12.37 -74.25 -31.95
C GLU A 517 -12.38 -72.84 -31.36
N ILE A 518 -11.22 -72.34 -30.90
CA ILE A 518 -11.02 -70.98 -30.42
C ILE A 518 -10.25 -70.10 -31.41
N LEU A 519 -10.27 -70.48 -32.69
CA LEU A 519 -9.68 -69.74 -33.81
C LEU A 519 -8.13 -69.63 -33.78
N ILE A 520 -7.44 -70.50 -33.03
CA ILE A 520 -5.99 -70.70 -33.19
C ILE A 520 -5.77 -71.65 -34.36
N GLY A 521 -5.72 -71.08 -35.56
CA GLY A 521 -5.59 -71.81 -36.81
C GLY A 521 -4.68 -71.11 -37.82
N LYS A 522 -4.67 -71.65 -39.05
CA LYS A 522 -3.80 -71.21 -40.15
C LYS A 522 -3.86 -69.71 -40.43
N GLY A 523 -5.05 -69.10 -40.41
CA GLY A 523 -5.21 -67.66 -40.63
C GLY A 523 -4.56 -66.78 -39.56
N LEU A 524 -4.66 -67.15 -38.28
CA LEU A 524 -3.96 -66.47 -37.18
C LEU A 524 -2.44 -66.62 -37.31
N VAL A 525 -1.97 -67.81 -37.65
CA VAL A 525 -0.54 -68.08 -37.83
C VAL A 525 0.06 -67.28 -39.00
N LYS A 526 -0.61 -67.25 -40.16
CA LYS A 526 -0.23 -66.39 -41.30
C LYS A 526 -0.06 -64.93 -40.86
N LEU A 527 -1.03 -64.42 -40.10
CA LEU A 527 -1.05 -63.04 -39.63
C LEU A 527 0.11 -62.74 -38.65
N ILE A 528 0.34 -63.63 -37.68
CA ILE A 528 1.44 -63.49 -36.70
C ILE A 528 2.80 -63.58 -37.40
N LEU A 529 3.00 -64.57 -38.29
CA LEU A 529 4.27 -64.74 -38.99
C LEU A 529 4.60 -63.51 -39.84
N GLY A 530 3.62 -62.99 -40.58
CA GLY A 530 3.80 -61.77 -41.36
C GLY A 530 4.16 -60.54 -40.51
N PHE A 531 3.59 -60.43 -39.30
CA PHE A 531 3.93 -59.37 -38.36
C PHE A 531 5.35 -59.52 -37.79
N LEU A 532 5.71 -60.72 -37.33
CA LEU A 532 7.02 -61.01 -36.73
C LEU A 532 8.16 -60.92 -37.78
N ALA A 533 7.87 -61.28 -39.03
CA ALA A 533 8.75 -61.12 -40.19
C ALA A 533 8.86 -59.66 -40.66
N GLY A 534 7.93 -58.80 -40.22
CA GLY A 534 7.84 -57.40 -40.61
C GLY A 534 9.07 -56.58 -40.22
N PHE A 535 9.27 -55.48 -40.95
CA PHE A 535 10.45 -54.61 -40.82
C PHE A 535 10.61 -54.00 -39.42
N SER A 536 9.55 -53.88 -38.62
CA SER A 536 9.59 -53.34 -37.26
C SER A 536 10.28 -54.30 -36.29
N LEU A 537 10.03 -55.60 -36.39
CA LEU A 537 10.53 -56.61 -35.44
C LEU A 537 11.79 -57.33 -35.89
N LYS A 538 11.96 -57.49 -37.22
CA LYS A 538 13.08 -58.18 -37.90
C LYS A 538 13.44 -59.49 -37.20
N MET A 539 12.42 -60.27 -36.81
CA MET A 539 12.64 -61.48 -36.05
C MET A 539 13.25 -62.54 -36.96
N GLU A 540 14.39 -63.10 -36.55
CA GLU A 540 15.04 -64.21 -37.25
C GLU A 540 14.08 -65.40 -37.40
N GLU A 541 14.23 -66.16 -38.48
CA GLU A 541 13.39 -67.31 -38.84
C GLU A 541 13.18 -68.26 -37.65
N GLU A 542 14.27 -68.75 -37.04
CA GLU A 542 14.22 -69.71 -35.94
C GLU A 542 13.39 -69.20 -34.76
N LYS A 543 13.59 -67.93 -34.37
CA LYS A 543 12.88 -67.30 -33.24
C LYS A 543 11.41 -67.07 -33.54
N ARG A 544 11.08 -66.69 -34.78
CA ARG A 544 9.70 -66.48 -35.21
C ARG A 544 8.93 -67.80 -35.27
N HIS A 545 9.54 -68.84 -35.82
CA HIS A 545 8.94 -70.18 -35.84
C HIS A 545 8.84 -70.77 -34.43
N GLU A 546 9.81 -70.54 -33.56
CA GLU A 546 9.72 -70.93 -32.14
C GLU A 546 8.55 -70.24 -31.42
N ALA A 547 8.35 -68.94 -31.65
CA ALA A 547 7.23 -68.20 -31.08
C ALA A 547 5.88 -68.79 -31.52
N VAL A 548 5.72 -69.08 -32.81
CA VAL A 548 4.50 -69.70 -33.32
C VAL A 548 4.34 -71.15 -32.87
N ARG A 549 5.43 -71.94 -32.79
CA ARG A 549 5.39 -73.29 -32.18
C ARG A 549 4.90 -73.23 -30.75
N SER A 550 5.33 -72.24 -29.97
CA SER A 550 4.85 -72.07 -28.59
C SER A 550 3.35 -71.80 -28.48
N LEU A 551 2.74 -71.22 -29.52
CA LEU A 551 1.30 -71.02 -29.65
C LEU A 551 0.56 -72.28 -30.13
N LEU A 552 1.15 -73.03 -31.06
CA LEU A 552 0.57 -74.29 -31.58
C LEU A 552 0.65 -75.44 -30.58
N ASP A 553 1.68 -75.45 -29.73
CA ASP A 553 1.88 -76.45 -28.67
C ASP A 553 1.03 -76.18 -27.41
N LEU A 554 0.11 -75.21 -27.44
CA LEU A 554 -0.71 -74.86 -26.28
C LEU A 554 -1.77 -75.90 -25.97
N THR A 555 -1.90 -76.19 -24.68
CA THR A 555 -3.09 -76.87 -24.16
C THR A 555 -4.15 -75.81 -23.86
N VAL A 556 -5.19 -75.77 -24.67
CA VAL A 556 -6.33 -74.86 -24.46
C VAL A 556 -7.30 -75.51 -23.49
N ILE A 557 -7.62 -74.77 -22.43
CA ILE A 557 -8.47 -75.22 -21.34
C ILE A 557 -9.68 -74.28 -21.26
N GLU A 558 -10.86 -74.82 -21.52
CA GLU A 558 -12.12 -74.11 -21.34
C GLU A 558 -12.58 -74.23 -19.87
N THR A 559 -13.01 -73.09 -19.32
CA THR A 559 -13.42 -72.95 -17.92
C THR A 559 -14.78 -72.27 -17.84
N ASN A 560 -15.63 -72.74 -16.92
CA ASN A 560 -16.92 -72.11 -16.63
C ASN A 560 -16.79 -70.90 -15.68
N GLU A 561 -15.67 -70.78 -14.98
CA GLU A 561 -15.40 -69.69 -14.04
C GLU A 561 -14.40 -68.69 -14.62
N PRO A 562 -14.73 -67.38 -14.67
CA PRO A 562 -13.81 -66.40 -15.21
C PRO A 562 -12.55 -66.24 -14.35
N ILE A 563 -11.43 -66.06 -15.03
CA ILE A 563 -10.13 -65.83 -14.41
C ILE A 563 -10.18 -64.49 -13.70
N THR A 564 -9.79 -64.42 -12.44
CA THR A 564 -9.88 -63.16 -11.68
C THR A 564 -8.53 -62.43 -11.69
N ILE A 565 -8.52 -61.19 -12.20
CA ILE A 565 -7.43 -60.23 -12.07
C ILE A 565 -7.86 -59.18 -11.04
N GLY A 566 -7.10 -59.05 -9.96
CA GLY A 566 -7.27 -57.98 -8.99
C GLY A 566 -6.56 -56.72 -9.45
N TYR A 567 -7.26 -55.61 -9.49
CA TYR A 567 -6.70 -54.28 -9.53
C TYR A 567 -6.80 -53.68 -8.14
N SER A 568 -5.69 -53.18 -7.61
CA SER A 568 -5.69 -52.48 -6.34
C SER A 568 -5.16 -51.06 -6.47
N LEU A 569 -5.90 -50.10 -5.93
CA LEU A 569 -5.54 -48.69 -5.87
C LEU A 569 -5.34 -48.30 -4.41
N SER A 570 -4.16 -47.76 -4.08
CA SER A 570 -3.85 -47.32 -2.72
C SER A 570 -4.03 -45.81 -2.59
N LEU A 571 -4.88 -45.40 -1.65
CA LEU A 571 -5.12 -43.99 -1.29
C LEU A 571 -4.20 -43.56 -0.15
N SER A 572 -4.01 -42.25 0.00
CA SER A 572 -3.17 -41.62 1.01
C SER A 572 -3.71 -41.80 2.44
N SER A 573 -5.02 -42.06 2.56
CA SER A 573 -5.69 -42.45 3.81
C SER A 573 -5.25 -43.82 4.34
N GLY A 574 -4.54 -44.61 3.53
CA GLY A 574 -4.23 -46.02 3.80
C GLY A 574 -5.32 -46.99 3.32
N GLU A 575 -6.45 -46.47 2.82
CA GLU A 575 -7.49 -47.27 2.18
C GLU A 575 -6.96 -47.88 0.87
N ARG A 576 -7.23 -49.16 0.66
CA ARG A 576 -6.92 -49.86 -0.59
C ARG A 576 -8.21 -50.30 -1.26
N LEU A 577 -8.55 -49.64 -2.36
CA LEU A 577 -9.68 -50.04 -3.20
C LEU A 577 -9.24 -51.26 -4.01
N LYS A 578 -9.91 -52.39 -3.82
CA LYS A 578 -9.68 -53.62 -4.60
C LYS A 578 -10.85 -53.86 -5.53
N LYS A 579 -10.57 -54.09 -6.80
CA LYS A 579 -11.55 -54.50 -7.79
C LYS A 579 -11.06 -55.67 -8.59
N GLU A 580 -11.96 -56.61 -8.78
CA GLU A 580 -11.71 -57.82 -9.52
C GLU A 580 -12.33 -57.68 -10.90
N VAL A 581 -11.50 -57.77 -11.93
CA VAL A 581 -11.92 -57.92 -13.31
C VAL A 581 -11.76 -59.39 -13.65
N LYS A 582 -12.66 -59.85 -14.53
CA LYS A 582 -12.77 -61.24 -14.90
C LYS A 582 -12.44 -61.41 -16.38
N PRO A 583 -11.15 -61.33 -16.81
CA PRO A 583 -10.79 -61.57 -18.20
C PRO A 583 -11.26 -62.94 -18.68
N MET A 584 -11.64 -62.99 -19.95
CA MET A 584 -12.14 -64.21 -20.58
C MET A 584 -11.00 -65.15 -20.97
N ILE A 585 -9.77 -64.66 -21.16
CA ILE A 585 -8.63 -65.43 -21.69
C ILE A 585 -7.35 -65.10 -20.92
N ARG A 586 -6.51 -66.11 -20.69
CA ARG A 586 -5.16 -65.96 -20.12
C ARG A 586 -4.21 -67.01 -20.67
N TRP A 587 -3.02 -66.58 -21.06
CA TRP A 587 -1.93 -67.49 -21.42
C TRP A 587 -0.92 -67.61 -20.26
N GLU A 588 -0.81 -68.81 -19.70
CA GLU A 588 0.26 -69.18 -18.77
C GLU A 588 1.42 -69.86 -19.52
N ARG A 589 2.47 -69.09 -19.78
CA ARG A 589 3.57 -69.50 -20.65
C ARG A 589 4.41 -70.64 -20.07
N GLU A 590 4.68 -70.65 -18.77
CA GLU A 590 5.51 -71.67 -18.11
C GLU A 590 4.88 -73.06 -18.19
N SER A 591 3.55 -73.13 -18.07
CA SER A 591 2.78 -74.37 -18.14
C SER A 591 2.29 -74.72 -19.56
N LYS A 592 2.50 -73.83 -20.54
CA LYS A 592 1.98 -73.90 -21.92
C LYS A 592 0.45 -74.07 -21.97
N LYS A 593 -0.27 -73.46 -21.02
CA LYS A 593 -1.73 -73.53 -20.92
C LYS A 593 -2.36 -72.20 -21.32
N LEU A 594 -3.40 -72.26 -22.14
CA LEU A 594 -4.27 -71.12 -22.44
C LEU A 594 -5.63 -71.39 -21.81
N PHE A 595 -5.98 -70.61 -20.79
CA PHE A 595 -7.29 -70.69 -20.16
C PHE A 595 -8.24 -69.75 -20.89
N THR A 596 -9.44 -70.24 -21.19
CA THR A 596 -10.47 -69.47 -21.86
C THR A 596 -11.84 -69.74 -21.24
N VAL A 597 -12.72 -68.75 -21.23
CA VAL A 597 -14.14 -68.93 -20.96
C VAL A 597 -14.84 -69.23 -22.29
N LYS A 598 -15.93 -70.00 -22.26
CA LYS A 598 -16.73 -70.25 -23.46
C LYS A 598 -17.25 -68.93 -24.05
N MET A 599 -16.98 -68.68 -25.33
CA MET A 599 -17.44 -67.46 -26.00
C MET A 599 -18.96 -67.44 -26.12
N ASP A 600 -19.60 -66.41 -25.54
CA ASP A 600 -21.04 -66.18 -25.73
C ASP A 600 -21.30 -65.55 -27.11
N ARG A 601 -21.68 -66.39 -28.08
CA ARG A 601 -22.04 -65.96 -29.44
C ARG A 601 -23.40 -65.25 -29.53
N SER A 602 -24.20 -65.27 -28.45
CA SER A 602 -25.55 -64.70 -28.45
C SER A 602 -25.58 -63.20 -28.13
N GLY A 603 -24.52 -62.65 -27.53
CA GLY A 603 -24.39 -61.24 -27.14
C GLY A 603 -24.09 -60.24 -28.27
N GLY A 604 -24.14 -60.68 -29.53
CA GLY A 604 -23.90 -59.84 -30.72
C GLY A 604 -22.48 -59.26 -30.79
N HIS A 605 -22.30 -58.20 -31.59
CA HIS A 605 -20.97 -57.61 -31.86
C HIS A 605 -20.22 -57.13 -30.60
N ARG A 606 -20.94 -56.73 -29.53
CA ARG A 606 -20.32 -56.32 -28.26
C ARG A 606 -19.58 -57.49 -27.59
N SER A 607 -20.23 -58.64 -27.46
CA SER A 607 -19.61 -59.83 -26.87
C SER A 607 -18.40 -60.32 -27.69
N ILE A 608 -18.51 -60.23 -29.03
CA ILE A 608 -17.43 -60.63 -29.94
C ILE A 608 -16.21 -59.72 -29.77
N ILE A 609 -16.40 -58.39 -29.70
CA ILE A 609 -15.25 -57.47 -29.56
C ILE A 609 -14.62 -57.54 -28.17
N GLU A 610 -15.41 -57.74 -27.11
CA GLU A 610 -14.91 -57.95 -25.74
C GLU A 610 -14.04 -59.22 -25.66
N TYR A 611 -14.52 -60.33 -26.22
CA TYR A 611 -13.78 -61.58 -26.27
C TYR A 611 -12.53 -61.49 -27.16
N ALA A 612 -12.67 -60.89 -28.35
CA ALA A 612 -11.55 -60.69 -29.29
C ALA A 612 -10.44 -59.82 -28.69
N THR A 613 -10.80 -58.83 -27.86
CA THR A 613 -9.83 -57.99 -27.15
C THR A 613 -9.06 -58.82 -26.12
N CYS A 614 -9.76 -59.61 -25.28
CA CYS A 614 -9.09 -60.50 -24.33
C CYS A 614 -8.19 -61.53 -25.05
N PHE A 615 -8.66 -62.09 -26.17
CA PHE A 615 -7.92 -63.06 -26.98
C PHE A 615 -6.65 -62.43 -27.54
N SER A 616 -6.77 -61.28 -28.17
CA SER A 616 -5.64 -60.67 -28.86
C SER A 616 -4.57 -60.16 -27.89
N GLU A 617 -4.98 -59.61 -26.74
CA GLU A 617 -4.06 -59.19 -25.68
C GLU A 617 -3.30 -60.40 -25.10
N ALA A 618 -4.00 -61.45 -24.69
CA ALA A 618 -3.36 -62.64 -24.11
C ALA A 618 -2.37 -63.32 -25.07
N ILE A 619 -2.74 -63.42 -26.35
CA ILE A 619 -1.89 -64.05 -27.39
C ILE A 619 -0.67 -63.18 -27.70
N SER A 620 -0.86 -61.86 -27.81
CA SER A 620 0.24 -60.94 -28.10
C SER A 620 1.21 -60.82 -26.94
N GLU A 621 0.71 -60.74 -25.70
CA GLU A 621 1.52 -60.75 -24.48
C GLU A 621 2.35 -62.03 -24.38
N GLY A 622 1.75 -63.20 -24.62
CA GLY A 622 2.49 -64.47 -24.56
C GLY A 622 3.57 -64.61 -25.63
N LEU A 623 3.33 -64.13 -26.85
CA LEU A 623 4.30 -64.20 -27.96
C LEU A 623 5.43 -63.18 -27.83
N LEU A 624 5.11 -61.95 -27.42
CA LEU A 624 6.02 -60.81 -27.44
C LEU A 624 6.41 -60.32 -26.04
N TRP A 625 6.32 -61.16 -25.01
CA TRP A 625 6.66 -60.80 -23.62
C TRP A 625 8.05 -60.17 -23.41
N LYS A 626 9.02 -60.43 -24.30
CA LYS A 626 10.36 -59.78 -24.26
C LYS A 626 10.44 -58.46 -25.03
N LYS A 627 9.38 -58.09 -25.75
CA LYS A 627 9.28 -56.97 -26.69
C LYS A 627 7.96 -56.24 -26.48
N GLU A 628 7.79 -55.69 -25.28
CA GLU A 628 6.56 -55.05 -24.82
C GLU A 628 6.04 -53.95 -25.76
N ASP A 629 6.97 -53.20 -26.38
CA ASP A 629 6.65 -52.10 -27.31
C ASP A 629 5.79 -52.51 -28.51
N HIS A 630 5.82 -53.79 -28.91
CA HIS A 630 5.07 -54.30 -30.07
C HIS A 630 3.84 -55.14 -29.71
N ILE A 631 3.58 -55.39 -28.42
CA ILE A 631 2.42 -56.19 -27.98
C ILE A 631 1.12 -55.54 -28.43
N ARG A 632 0.96 -54.23 -28.25
CA ARG A 632 -0.26 -53.50 -28.63
C ARG A 632 -0.51 -53.53 -30.14
N GLU A 633 0.53 -53.36 -30.94
CA GLU A 633 0.43 -53.39 -32.41
C GLU A 633 -0.04 -54.77 -32.90
N LEU A 634 0.52 -55.84 -32.33
CA LEU A 634 0.10 -57.21 -32.64
C LEU A 634 -1.33 -57.48 -32.13
N ALA A 635 -1.69 -57.00 -30.94
CA ALA A 635 -3.01 -57.22 -30.36
C ALA A 635 -4.12 -56.55 -31.19
N GLU A 636 -3.91 -55.34 -31.70
CA GLU A 636 -4.87 -54.69 -32.61
C GLU A 636 -5.03 -55.46 -33.93
N LEU A 637 -3.92 -55.99 -34.46
CA LEU A 637 -3.92 -56.79 -35.68
C LEU A 637 -4.66 -58.12 -35.49
N ILE A 638 -4.34 -58.85 -34.42
CA ILE A 638 -5.00 -60.11 -34.06
C ILE A 638 -6.48 -59.88 -33.76
N LYS A 639 -6.85 -58.81 -33.05
CA LYS A 639 -8.25 -58.47 -32.77
C LYS A 639 -9.06 -58.29 -34.05
N LEU A 640 -8.51 -57.55 -35.02
CA LEU A 640 -9.15 -57.39 -36.33
C LEU A 640 -9.24 -58.71 -37.08
N GLY A 641 -8.18 -59.53 -37.05
CA GLY A 641 -8.20 -60.88 -37.61
C GLY A 641 -9.27 -61.78 -36.96
N PHE A 642 -9.45 -61.69 -35.65
CA PHE A 642 -10.43 -62.46 -34.89
C PHE A 642 -11.86 -62.07 -35.27
N VAL A 643 -12.16 -60.78 -35.40
CA VAL A 643 -13.48 -60.29 -35.87
C VAL A 643 -13.78 -60.75 -37.29
N LEU A 644 -12.75 -60.98 -38.11
CA LEU A 644 -12.85 -61.56 -39.46
C LEU A 644 -12.81 -63.10 -39.45
N GLU A 645 -12.91 -63.73 -38.28
CA GLU A 645 -12.85 -65.18 -38.07
C GLU A 645 -11.58 -65.84 -38.62
N PHE A 646 -10.52 -65.05 -38.79
CA PHE A 646 -9.28 -65.44 -39.48
C PHE A 646 -9.50 -66.12 -40.84
N ASN A 647 -10.56 -65.72 -41.56
CA ASN A 647 -10.83 -66.19 -42.91
C ASN A 647 -9.62 -65.92 -43.82
N GLU A 648 -9.14 -66.94 -44.56
CA GLU A 648 -7.87 -66.85 -45.29
C GLU A 648 -7.83 -65.71 -46.32
N GLU A 649 -8.90 -65.52 -47.10
CA GLU A 649 -8.98 -64.45 -48.12
C GLU A 649 -8.98 -63.06 -47.45
N ALA A 650 -9.72 -62.92 -46.35
CA ALA A 650 -9.78 -61.68 -45.59
C ALA A 650 -8.43 -61.35 -44.91
N ILE A 651 -7.75 -62.38 -44.40
CA ILE A 651 -6.41 -62.23 -43.78
C ILE A 651 -5.37 -61.88 -44.83
N GLU A 652 -5.38 -62.48 -46.02
CA GLU A 652 -4.45 -62.13 -47.10
C GLU A 652 -4.61 -60.66 -47.53
N PHE A 653 -5.86 -60.19 -47.63
CA PHE A 653 -6.14 -58.78 -47.90
C PHE A 653 -5.68 -57.87 -46.74
N LEU A 654 -5.93 -58.26 -45.49
CA LEU A 654 -5.48 -57.54 -44.29
C LEU A 654 -3.95 -57.42 -44.25
N MET A 655 -3.24 -58.52 -44.49
CA MET A 655 -1.78 -58.57 -44.53
C MET A 655 -1.24 -57.62 -45.61
N LYS A 656 -1.86 -57.60 -46.80
CA LYS A 656 -1.49 -56.67 -47.88
C LYS A 656 -1.65 -55.20 -47.48
N ILE A 657 -2.77 -54.82 -46.85
CA ILE A 657 -2.99 -53.44 -46.39
C ILE A 657 -2.01 -53.03 -45.28
N LYS A 658 -1.64 -53.99 -44.42
CA LYS A 658 -0.69 -53.78 -43.32
C LYS A 658 0.77 -53.95 -43.73
N ASN A 659 1.05 -54.16 -45.03
CA ASN A 659 2.38 -54.42 -45.58
C ASN A 659 3.12 -55.59 -44.89
N LEU A 660 2.37 -56.63 -44.54
CA LEU A 660 2.89 -57.86 -43.95
C LEU A 660 3.13 -58.87 -45.06
N GLN A 661 4.29 -59.53 -45.01
CA GLN A 661 4.69 -60.49 -46.01
C GLN A 661 5.25 -61.74 -45.32
N LEU A 662 4.90 -62.90 -45.87
CA LEU A 662 5.51 -64.18 -45.52
C LEU A 662 6.73 -64.41 -46.39
N PHE A 663 7.78 -64.98 -45.81
CA PHE A 663 8.93 -65.48 -46.57
C PHE A 663 8.72 -66.95 -46.94
N LEU A 664 9.53 -67.46 -47.87
CA LEU A 664 9.40 -68.83 -48.38
C LEU A 664 9.48 -69.88 -47.26
N GLU A 665 10.29 -69.61 -46.24
CA GLU A 665 10.47 -70.46 -45.06
C GLU A 665 9.21 -70.49 -44.17
N ASP A 666 8.45 -69.38 -44.12
CA ASP A 666 7.17 -69.32 -43.40
C ASP A 666 6.09 -70.13 -44.10
N ASP A 667 6.00 -70.05 -45.44
CA ASP A 667 5.05 -70.84 -46.22
C ASP A 667 5.30 -72.34 -46.06
N ARG A 668 6.58 -72.75 -46.02
CA ARG A 668 6.98 -74.14 -45.73
C ARG A 668 6.59 -74.56 -44.31
N PHE A 669 6.83 -73.70 -43.32
CA PHE A 669 6.45 -73.94 -41.94
C PHE A 669 4.92 -74.10 -41.79
N ILE A 670 4.14 -73.19 -42.39
CA ILE A 670 2.67 -73.24 -42.38
C ILE A 670 2.16 -74.52 -43.04
N SER A 671 2.71 -74.88 -44.20
CA SER A 671 2.32 -76.10 -44.94
C SER A 671 2.61 -77.39 -44.15
N SER A 672 3.66 -77.37 -43.33
CA SER A 672 3.96 -78.50 -42.43
C SER A 672 3.09 -78.54 -41.18
N ALA A 673 2.69 -77.38 -40.65
CA ALA A 673 1.86 -77.29 -39.44
C ALA A 673 0.37 -77.51 -39.72
N PHE A 674 -0.08 -77.20 -40.95
CA PHE A 674 -1.46 -77.36 -41.40
C PHE A 674 -1.48 -78.04 -42.79
N PRO A 675 -1.25 -79.36 -42.85
CA PRO A 675 -1.33 -80.10 -44.11
C PRO A 675 -2.75 -80.00 -44.69
N SER A 676 -2.87 -79.76 -45.99
CA SER A 676 -4.15 -79.84 -46.70
C SER A 676 -4.69 -81.26 -46.60
N ASP A 677 -5.91 -81.42 -46.10
CA ASP A 677 -6.68 -82.62 -46.39
C ASP A 677 -7.10 -82.51 -47.86
N ASP A 678 -6.43 -83.24 -48.77
CA ASP A 678 -6.84 -83.35 -50.18
C ASP A 678 -8.24 -83.97 -50.32
#